data_AF-A0A2J6J9Y8-F1
#
_entry.id   AF-A0A2J6J9Y8-F1
#
_cell.length_a   1.000
_cell.length_b   1.000
_cell.length_c   1.000
_cell.angle_alpha   90.00
_cell.angle_beta   90.00
_cell.angle_gamma   90.00
#
_symmetry.space_group_name_H-M   'P 1'
#
loop_
_entity.id
_entity.type
_entity.pdbx_description
1 polymer ?
#
loop_
_entity_poly.entity_id
_entity_poly.type
_entity_poly.pdbx_seq_one_letter_code
_entity_poly.pdbx_strand_id
1 'polypeptide(L)'
;MPQEYFLIIERFPAAGQALQTLIDALHQRFSLEPATLRQRLLGGGRALFARGAKEKLTEVVRTFSEHRRRSWLVAPTTPLFAPQPLRGLDVDERGLTLSSRSESFLLPPKGRLVAILADLSGAIIEKSIKRRVVQSTYLGVDQTTRFDQEEQIKTILLADPLLDLYLIDEKGQPSAAFRVIPGQFDPKGLKEKKTYSAVQNLRAVLELCREQCDNVELFTDFGLSRFPGCQSNQRTNDSSRPPTDTEKNLPSALTPHRATLRALNRFGWLMTDLVRSEREVEKDPGLAELFNPLLTAMAPGLLDNGVLSEVIGEFSDDTQPIQKEKPAPPPPLPPPPPRPTAPFWQRLGPEEMRHLPRVIGAAIGLAFFFAGSKFIGSRHLEHDIVANGLLPALAIIPLIAYAVTLLQIKTRVENTPTSRIRSLAMGMVEIKGKALRSYALVSPKSQSPCVWYRVRYYRRDQRGNWRITHRDESGPVPFLLRDATGTVSVNPEGAQIRVETRRSGKHEMLSILFSSALADDGQSKWEEDVFPEGSDLYVFGFADSRQQAGPSLRERTIAKLKALKEDRRELHKRFDRDGDGQIDDEEWQEARRTMEEEAAQDHLGERDPSLAQARRMVIRRPDRRSHPFVIAQTQSETHLTRSYLIKSALALVAALACAGWAIYRFLPRLLS
;
A
#
# COMPACT_ATOMS: atom_id res chain seq x y z
N MET A 1 22.64 35.67 11.73
CA MET A 1 22.20 34.26 11.77
C MET A 1 23.00 33.52 10.73
N PRO A 2 23.63 32.36 11.03
CA PRO A 2 24.30 31.56 10.01
C PRO A 2 23.29 31.17 8.92
N GLN A 3 23.71 31.22 7.66
CA GLN A 3 22.87 30.87 6.51
C GLN A 3 22.49 29.38 6.61
N GLU A 4 21.19 29.09 6.69
CA GLU A 4 20.68 27.71 6.77
C GLU A 4 20.61 27.12 5.36
N TYR A 5 21.24 25.95 5.15
CA TYR A 5 21.22 25.23 3.88
C TYR A 5 20.23 24.06 3.92
N PHE A 6 19.60 23.79 2.78
CA PHE A 6 18.68 22.69 2.57
C PHE A 6 19.36 21.61 1.72
N LEU A 7 19.41 20.39 2.24
CA LEU A 7 19.82 19.22 1.47
C LEU A 7 18.57 18.60 0.81
N ILE A 8 18.45 18.77 -0.49
CA ILE A 8 17.38 18.21 -1.32
C ILE A 8 17.89 16.95 -1.99
N ILE A 9 17.06 15.92 -2.06
CA ILE A 9 17.41 14.63 -2.66
C ILE A 9 16.31 14.14 -3.58
N GLU A 10 16.68 13.26 -4.49
CA GLU A 10 15.72 12.49 -5.28
C GLU A 10 15.38 11.15 -4.59
N ARG A 11 14.10 10.95 -4.25
CA ARG A 11 13.63 9.78 -3.50
C ARG A 11 13.64 8.49 -4.34
N PHE A 12 13.67 7.34 -3.68
CA PHE A 12 13.55 6.03 -4.30
C PHE A 12 12.06 5.71 -4.57
N PRO A 13 11.70 5.34 -5.82
CA PRO A 13 10.32 5.02 -6.15
C PRO A 13 9.81 3.79 -5.39
N ALA A 14 10.68 2.78 -5.23
CA ALA A 14 10.36 1.52 -4.59
C ALA A 14 11.47 1.10 -3.62
N ALA A 15 11.13 0.20 -2.69
CA ALA A 15 12.13 -0.42 -1.83
C ALA A 15 12.91 -1.44 -2.67
N GLY A 16 14.23 -1.25 -2.73
CA GLY A 16 15.12 -2.12 -3.51
C GLY A 16 16.49 -2.19 -2.86
N GLN A 17 17.38 -3.02 -3.42
CA GLN A 17 18.73 -3.22 -2.87
C GLN A 17 19.52 -1.92 -2.82
N ALA A 18 19.44 -1.07 -3.86
CA ALA A 18 20.12 0.23 -3.90
C ALA A 18 19.66 1.21 -2.79
N LEU A 19 18.40 1.10 -2.35
CA LEU A 19 17.93 1.89 -1.21
C LEU A 19 18.49 1.32 0.09
N GLN A 20 18.48 -0.01 0.24
CA GLN A 20 18.93 -0.65 1.47
C GLN A 20 20.43 -0.40 1.70
N THR A 21 21.26 -0.52 0.66
CA THR A 21 22.70 -0.21 0.75
C THR A 21 22.98 1.23 1.19
N LEU A 22 22.22 2.20 0.66
CA LEU A 22 22.33 3.60 1.07
C LEU A 22 21.87 3.82 2.53
N ILE A 23 20.78 3.16 2.96
CA ILE A 23 20.31 3.24 4.35
C ILE A 23 21.38 2.71 5.29
N ASP A 24 22.00 1.57 4.96
CA ASP A 24 23.01 0.94 5.79
C ASP A 24 24.26 1.83 5.89
N ALA A 25 24.69 2.45 4.78
CA ALA A 25 25.81 3.41 4.78
C ALA A 25 25.52 4.66 5.62
N LEU A 26 24.32 5.25 5.47
CA LEU A 26 23.91 6.43 6.26
C LEU A 26 23.75 6.10 7.75
N HIS A 27 23.27 4.89 8.08
CA HIS A 27 23.18 4.43 9.47
C HIS A 27 24.58 4.27 10.10
N GLN A 28 25.50 3.63 9.38
CA GLN A 28 26.88 3.42 9.87
C GLN A 28 27.64 4.73 10.07
N ARG A 29 27.54 5.67 9.13
CA ARG A 29 28.33 6.90 9.14
C ARG A 29 27.75 8.00 10.04
N PHE A 30 26.42 8.10 10.13
CA PHE A 30 25.75 9.21 10.83
C PHE A 30 24.85 8.76 11.99
N SER A 31 24.85 7.47 12.34
CA SER A 31 24.01 6.90 13.42
C SER A 31 22.50 7.20 13.26
N LEU A 32 22.02 7.36 12.02
CA LEU A 32 20.62 7.67 11.74
C LEU A 32 19.77 6.40 11.75
N GLU A 33 18.58 6.45 12.35
CA GLU A 33 17.70 5.28 12.47
C GLU A 33 17.23 4.76 11.08
N PRO A 34 17.39 3.46 10.76
CA PRO A 34 17.04 2.90 9.45
C PRO A 34 15.56 3.06 9.06
N ALA A 35 14.65 2.98 10.03
CA ALA A 35 13.21 3.16 9.79
C ALA A 35 12.90 4.60 9.33
N THR A 36 13.47 5.58 10.03
CA THR A 36 13.34 7.00 9.71
C THR A 36 13.97 7.33 8.35
N LEU A 37 15.14 6.76 8.04
CA LEU A 37 15.79 6.89 6.72
C LEU A 37 14.91 6.33 5.60
N ARG A 38 14.37 5.11 5.79
CA ARG A 38 13.47 4.48 4.82
C ARG A 38 12.25 5.36 4.53
N GLN A 39 11.66 5.97 5.56
CA GLN A 39 10.51 6.87 5.40
C GLN A 39 10.84 8.16 4.63
N ARG A 40 12.05 8.71 4.80
CA ARG A 40 12.49 9.94 4.11
C ARG A 40 12.92 9.67 2.68
N LEU A 41 13.60 8.54 2.44
CA LEU A 41 14.16 8.17 1.16
C LEU A 41 13.13 7.54 0.22
N LEU A 42 12.07 6.90 0.71
CA LEU A 42 11.03 6.33 -0.14
C LEU A 42 9.98 7.36 -0.59
N GLY A 43 9.66 7.35 -1.88
CA GLY A 43 8.59 8.15 -2.48
C GLY A 43 8.89 8.61 -3.90
N GLY A 44 7.94 9.33 -4.50
CA GLY A 44 8.12 9.95 -5.82
C GLY A 44 8.61 11.39 -5.72
N GLY A 45 9.38 11.87 -6.69
CA GLY A 45 9.84 13.26 -6.73
C GLY A 45 10.90 13.63 -5.69
N ARG A 46 11.16 14.93 -5.57
CA ARG A 46 12.22 15.49 -4.71
C ARG A 46 11.72 15.67 -3.29
N ALA A 47 12.62 15.65 -2.32
CA ALA A 47 12.28 15.90 -0.92
C ALA A 47 13.43 16.57 -0.17
N LEU A 48 13.06 17.36 0.84
CA LEU A 48 14.03 17.83 1.83
C LEU A 48 14.48 16.66 2.71
N PHE A 49 15.78 16.40 2.75
CA PHE A 49 16.37 15.37 3.60
C PHE A 49 16.76 15.92 4.98
N ALA A 50 17.47 17.06 5.00
CA ALA A 50 17.98 17.71 6.19
C ALA A 50 18.19 19.21 5.99
N ARG A 51 18.26 19.96 7.10
CA ARG A 51 18.65 21.37 7.15
C ARG A 51 19.81 21.55 8.10
N GLY A 52 20.68 22.52 7.82
CA GLY A 52 21.80 22.81 8.72
C GLY A 52 22.89 23.66 8.09
N ALA A 53 24.03 23.70 8.77
CA ALA A 53 25.24 24.35 8.27
C ALA A 53 25.81 23.60 7.06
N LYS A 54 26.43 24.34 6.13
CA LYS A 54 26.92 23.82 4.85
C LYS A 54 27.87 22.64 5.06
N GLU A 55 28.80 22.76 6.00
CA GLU A 55 29.90 21.81 6.22
C GLU A 55 29.38 20.42 6.63
N LYS A 56 28.39 20.37 7.53
CA LYS A 56 27.79 19.12 7.99
C LYS A 56 26.99 18.42 6.88
N LEU A 57 26.34 19.20 6.02
CA LEU A 57 25.54 18.65 4.93
C LEU A 57 26.41 18.16 3.77
N THR A 58 27.58 18.77 3.54
CA THR A 58 28.52 18.32 2.50
C THR A 58 29.01 16.90 2.73
N GLU A 59 29.20 16.46 3.98
CA GLU A 59 29.59 15.07 4.26
C GLU A 59 28.47 14.07 3.90
N VAL A 60 27.22 14.46 4.18
CA VAL A 60 26.05 13.65 3.81
C VAL A 60 25.93 13.58 2.29
N VAL A 61 26.08 14.71 1.59
CA VAL A 61 26.10 14.78 0.12
C VAL A 61 27.11 13.78 -0.46
N ARG A 62 28.35 13.76 0.05
CA ARG A 62 29.39 12.84 -0.40
C ARG A 62 28.96 11.37 -0.34
N THR A 63 28.21 11.00 0.70
CA THR A 63 27.65 9.65 0.83
C THR A 63 26.58 9.38 -0.23
N PHE A 64 25.75 10.35 -0.59
CA PHE A 64 24.82 10.22 -1.73
C PHE A 64 25.56 10.07 -3.07
N SER A 65 26.67 10.80 -3.27
CA SER A 65 27.51 10.73 -4.46
C SER A 65 28.14 9.35 -4.65
N GLU A 66 28.69 8.77 -3.59
CA GLU A 66 29.30 7.43 -3.57
C GLU A 66 28.30 6.36 -4.04
N HIS A 67 27.01 6.53 -3.70
CA HIS A 67 25.92 5.66 -4.14
C HIS A 67 25.27 6.10 -5.48
N ARG A 68 25.91 6.99 -6.25
CA ARG A 68 25.44 7.54 -7.54
C ARG A 68 24.03 8.13 -7.47
N ARG A 69 23.72 8.89 -6.42
CA ARG A 69 22.41 9.53 -6.23
C ARG A 69 22.51 11.04 -6.36
N ARG A 70 21.55 11.62 -7.09
CA ARG A 70 21.40 13.07 -7.24
C ARG A 70 20.99 13.70 -5.90
N SER A 71 21.74 14.71 -5.49
CA SER A 71 21.46 15.53 -4.33
C SER A 71 21.86 16.98 -4.60
N TRP A 72 21.22 17.92 -3.91
CA TRP A 72 21.41 19.35 -4.09
C TRP A 72 21.54 20.02 -2.73
N LEU A 73 22.49 20.93 -2.61
CA LEU A 73 22.66 21.77 -1.42
C LEU A 73 22.26 23.20 -1.78
N VAL A 74 21.10 23.61 -1.29
CA VAL A 74 20.45 24.86 -1.70
C VAL A 74 20.37 25.81 -0.51
N ALA A 75 20.78 27.06 -0.70
CA ALA A 75 20.48 28.13 0.24
C ALA A 75 19.16 28.80 -0.18
N PRO A 76 18.04 28.54 0.52
CA PRO A 76 16.73 29.04 0.12
C PRO A 76 16.67 30.57 0.26
N THR A 77 16.23 31.23 -0.80
CA THR A 77 15.99 32.66 -0.84
C THR A 77 14.55 32.95 -0.41
N THR A 78 14.34 33.99 0.39
CA THR A 78 12.98 34.43 0.74
C THR A 78 12.29 35.06 -0.47
N PRO A 79 11.07 34.63 -0.85
CA PRO A 79 10.36 35.18 -2.00
C PRO A 79 10.16 36.70 -1.89
N LEU A 80 10.72 37.46 -2.82
CA LEU A 80 10.59 38.93 -2.87
C LEU A 80 9.30 39.39 -3.54
N PHE A 81 8.87 38.65 -4.57
CA PHE A 81 7.64 38.94 -5.32
C PHE A 81 6.92 37.64 -5.70
N ALA A 82 5.68 37.80 -6.17
CA ALA A 82 4.87 36.71 -6.70
C ALA A 82 4.67 36.88 -8.22
N PRO A 83 4.50 35.78 -8.97
CA PRO A 83 4.24 35.84 -10.41
C PRO A 83 3.01 36.70 -10.76
N GLN A 84 3.18 37.64 -11.69
CA GLN A 84 2.10 38.51 -12.15
C GLN A 84 1.28 37.84 -13.27
N PRO A 85 -0.05 38.02 -13.34
CA PRO A 85 -0.85 37.43 -14.42
C PRO A 85 -0.41 37.92 -15.80
N LEU A 86 -0.12 37.00 -16.71
CA LEU A 86 0.21 37.33 -18.10
C LEU A 86 -1.03 37.87 -18.82
N ARG A 87 -0.86 38.96 -19.57
CA ARG A 87 -1.94 39.59 -20.37
C ARG A 87 -1.71 39.46 -21.86
N GLY A 88 -0.46 39.57 -22.30
CA GLY A 88 -0.09 39.37 -23.69
C GLY A 88 1.30 38.77 -23.79
N LEU A 89 1.58 38.22 -24.95
CA LEU A 89 2.92 37.82 -25.36
C LEU A 89 3.12 38.24 -26.81
N ASP A 90 4.34 38.54 -27.20
CA ASP A 90 4.70 38.81 -28.59
C ASP A 90 6.10 38.27 -28.90
N VAL A 91 6.30 37.89 -30.15
CA VAL A 91 7.55 37.27 -30.62
C VAL A 91 8.13 38.13 -31.72
N ASP A 92 9.30 38.71 -31.43
CA ASP A 92 10.06 39.57 -32.33
C ASP A 92 11.46 38.98 -32.58
N GLU A 93 12.22 39.58 -33.50
CA GLU A 93 13.63 39.23 -33.78
C GLU A 93 14.54 39.35 -32.54
N ARG A 94 14.12 40.15 -31.54
CA ARG A 94 14.86 40.36 -30.29
C ARG A 94 14.56 39.31 -29.21
N GLY A 95 13.56 38.45 -29.42
CA GLY A 95 13.14 37.42 -28.47
C GLY A 95 11.65 37.50 -28.09
N LEU A 96 11.30 36.85 -26.98
CA LEU A 96 9.94 36.71 -26.49
C LEU A 96 9.61 37.83 -25.49
N THR A 97 8.66 38.70 -25.84
CA THR A 97 8.16 39.74 -24.93
C THR A 97 6.94 39.24 -24.17
N LEU A 98 7.01 39.26 -22.83
CA LEU A 98 5.90 38.94 -21.94
C LEU A 98 5.37 40.21 -21.30
N SER A 99 4.06 40.46 -21.40
CA SER A 99 3.43 41.67 -20.84
C SER A 99 2.38 41.36 -19.78
N SER A 100 2.45 42.09 -18.67
CA SER A 100 1.42 42.17 -17.64
C SER A 100 0.82 43.59 -17.61
N ARG A 101 0.00 43.90 -16.60
CA ARG A 101 -0.68 45.21 -16.49
C ARG A 101 0.29 46.37 -16.21
N SER A 102 1.38 46.11 -15.50
CA SER A 102 2.32 47.12 -15.02
C SER A 102 3.71 46.99 -15.63
N GLU A 103 4.07 45.82 -16.16
CA GLU A 103 5.43 45.50 -16.58
C GLU A 103 5.43 44.71 -17.90
N SER A 104 6.39 45.02 -18.76
CA SER A 104 6.75 44.20 -19.92
C SER A 104 8.21 43.78 -19.78
N PHE A 105 8.49 42.51 -20.06
CA PHE A 105 9.84 41.96 -19.98
C PHE A 105 10.19 41.27 -21.29
N LEU A 106 11.35 41.61 -21.85
CA LEU A 106 11.92 40.97 -23.03
C LEU A 106 12.84 39.84 -22.59
N LEU A 107 12.48 38.61 -22.97
CA LEU A 107 13.31 37.44 -22.77
C LEU A 107 14.19 37.25 -24.03
N PRO A 108 15.51 37.46 -23.94
CA PRO A 108 16.40 37.31 -25.09
C PRO A 108 16.52 35.83 -25.51
N PRO A 109 16.98 35.52 -26.73
CA PRO A 109 17.08 34.14 -27.23
C PRO A 109 17.99 33.22 -26.39
N LYS A 110 18.99 33.80 -25.73
CA LYS A 110 19.89 33.11 -24.77
C LYS A 110 19.44 33.24 -23.31
N GLY A 111 18.24 33.76 -23.10
CA GLY A 111 17.63 33.96 -21.79
C GLY A 111 17.43 32.63 -21.07
N ARG A 112 17.43 32.68 -19.75
CA ARG A 112 17.16 31.52 -18.90
C ARG A 112 15.78 31.63 -18.29
N LEU A 113 15.07 30.52 -18.32
CA LEU A 113 13.69 30.45 -17.88
C LEU A 113 13.50 29.19 -17.03
N VAL A 114 12.92 29.38 -15.85
CA VAL A 114 12.41 28.27 -15.04
C VAL A 114 10.89 28.26 -15.17
N ALA A 115 10.36 27.20 -15.78
CA ALA A 115 8.94 27.01 -16.01
C ALA A 115 8.39 25.98 -15.00
N ILE A 116 7.24 26.30 -14.40
CA ILE A 116 6.58 25.43 -13.43
C ILE A 116 5.16 25.20 -13.88
N LEU A 117 4.88 23.98 -14.31
CA LEU A 117 3.54 23.55 -14.67
C LEU A 117 2.92 22.85 -13.46
N ALA A 118 1.88 23.45 -12.89
CA ALA A 118 1.25 23.03 -11.66
C ALA A 118 -0.23 22.70 -11.87
N ASP A 119 -0.73 21.75 -11.08
CA ASP A 119 -2.14 21.41 -10.96
C ASP A 119 -2.70 21.99 -9.65
N LEU A 120 -3.65 22.92 -9.76
CA LEU A 120 -4.26 23.57 -8.61
C LEU A 120 -5.32 22.72 -7.89
N SER A 121 -5.86 21.70 -8.58
CA SER A 121 -6.88 20.80 -8.04
C SER A 121 -6.27 19.70 -7.15
N GLY A 122 -5.01 19.32 -7.40
CA GLY A 122 -4.35 18.21 -6.74
C GLY A 122 -4.66 16.82 -7.32
N ALA A 123 -5.33 16.76 -8.48
CA ALA A 123 -5.62 15.53 -9.20
C ALA A 123 -4.37 14.70 -9.52
N ILE A 124 -3.23 15.33 -9.86
CA ILE A 124 -1.97 14.61 -10.08
C ILE A 124 -1.50 13.85 -8.83
N ILE A 125 -1.69 14.44 -7.65
CA ILE A 125 -1.33 13.83 -6.37
C ILE A 125 -2.25 12.63 -6.12
N GLU A 126 -3.56 12.81 -6.29
CA GLU A 126 -4.54 11.75 -6.11
C GLU A 126 -4.28 10.57 -7.05
N LYS A 127 -4.04 10.84 -8.34
CA LYS A 127 -3.73 9.83 -9.35
C LYS A 127 -2.43 9.09 -9.03
N SER A 128 -1.42 9.79 -8.49
CA SER A 128 -0.16 9.17 -8.05
C SER A 128 -0.33 8.24 -6.87
N ILE A 129 -1.18 8.60 -5.90
CA ILE A 129 -1.48 7.75 -4.76
C ILE A 129 -2.26 6.51 -5.23
N LYS A 130 -3.33 6.69 -6.03
CA LYS A 130 -4.13 5.59 -6.59
C LYS A 130 -3.26 4.61 -7.37
N ARG A 131 -2.39 5.10 -8.27
CA ARG A 131 -1.48 4.26 -9.05
C ARG A 131 -0.53 3.49 -8.17
N ARG A 132 0.09 4.14 -7.16
CA ARG A 132 0.99 3.45 -6.22
C ARG A 132 0.26 2.37 -5.44
N VAL A 133 -0.97 2.62 -4.99
CA VAL A 133 -1.81 1.60 -4.34
C VAL A 133 -2.05 0.44 -5.29
N VAL A 134 -2.57 0.67 -6.49
CA VAL A 134 -2.84 -0.37 -7.48
C VAL A 134 -1.60 -1.17 -7.83
N GLN A 135 -0.48 -0.52 -8.10
CA GLN A 135 0.77 -1.20 -8.42
C GLN A 135 1.29 -2.00 -7.22
N SER A 136 1.23 -1.44 -6.01
CA SER A 136 1.58 -2.20 -4.80
C SER A 136 0.67 -3.43 -4.63
N THR A 137 -0.61 -3.32 -5.02
CA THR A 137 -1.61 -4.40 -4.95
C THR A 137 -1.35 -5.52 -5.95
N TYR A 138 -0.91 -5.25 -7.17
CA TYR A 138 -0.75 -6.30 -8.19
C TYR A 138 0.71 -6.73 -8.40
N LEU A 139 1.64 -5.79 -8.33
CA LEU A 139 3.07 -5.99 -8.64
C LEU A 139 3.94 -6.08 -7.37
N GLY A 140 3.43 -5.68 -6.22
CA GLY A 140 4.17 -5.64 -4.95
C GLY A 140 4.83 -4.30 -4.65
N VAL A 141 5.26 -4.12 -3.41
CA VAL A 141 5.82 -2.86 -2.91
C VAL A 141 7.08 -2.43 -3.66
N ASP A 142 7.83 -3.41 -4.19
CA ASP A 142 9.16 -3.20 -4.78
C ASP A 142 9.12 -2.83 -6.28
N GLN A 143 7.94 -2.81 -6.92
CA GLN A 143 7.80 -2.64 -8.38
C GLN A 143 6.99 -1.41 -8.82
N THR A 144 6.80 -0.43 -7.94
CA THR A 144 6.02 0.78 -8.27
C THR A 144 6.76 1.68 -9.28
N THR A 145 6.08 2.07 -10.37
CA THR A 145 6.62 2.95 -11.43
C THR A 145 6.14 4.40 -11.26
N ARG A 146 6.95 5.36 -11.73
CA ARG A 146 6.63 6.79 -11.69
C ARG A 146 5.80 7.21 -12.91
N PHE A 147 5.14 8.36 -12.80
CA PHE A 147 4.72 9.09 -13.99
C PHE A 147 5.96 9.58 -14.72
N ASP A 148 6.05 9.26 -16.00
CA ASP A 148 6.98 9.93 -16.90
C ASP A 148 6.62 11.42 -17.00
N GLN A 149 7.60 12.28 -17.32
CA GLN A 149 7.40 13.74 -17.37
C GLN A 149 6.27 14.10 -18.35
N GLU A 150 6.17 13.42 -19.49
CA GLU A 150 5.06 13.61 -20.43
C GLU A 150 3.70 13.22 -19.84
N GLU A 151 3.65 12.13 -19.07
CA GLU A 151 2.43 11.66 -18.43
C GLU A 151 1.97 12.62 -17.32
N GLN A 152 2.92 13.24 -16.62
CA GLN A 152 2.67 14.32 -15.66
C GLN A 152 2.08 15.53 -16.36
N ILE A 153 2.71 16.00 -17.45
CA ILE A 153 2.22 17.13 -18.25
C ILE A 153 0.79 16.86 -18.72
N LYS A 154 0.53 15.70 -19.32
CA LYS A 154 -0.82 15.30 -19.78
C LYS A 154 -1.83 15.30 -18.63
N THR A 155 -1.45 14.77 -17.47
CA THR A 155 -2.34 14.71 -16.31
C THR A 155 -2.63 16.11 -15.74
N ILE A 156 -1.63 17.00 -15.68
CA ILE A 156 -1.81 18.39 -15.21
C ILE A 156 -2.73 19.16 -16.17
N LEU A 157 -2.50 19.04 -17.48
CA LEU A 157 -3.32 19.73 -18.49
C LEU A 157 -4.79 19.28 -18.47
N LEU A 158 -5.09 18.06 -18.05
CA LEU A 158 -6.47 17.54 -17.92
C LEU A 158 -7.18 17.98 -16.62
N ALA A 159 -6.45 18.56 -15.67
CA ALA A 159 -6.96 18.99 -14.37
C ALA A 159 -7.18 20.52 -14.37
N ASP A 160 -6.69 21.23 -13.35
CA ASP A 160 -6.67 22.70 -13.31
C ASP A 160 -5.22 23.22 -13.53
N PRO A 161 -4.76 23.32 -14.80
CA PRO A 161 -3.39 23.65 -15.09
C PRO A 161 -3.09 25.14 -14.93
N LEU A 162 -1.89 25.42 -14.43
CA LEU A 162 -1.33 26.76 -14.32
C LEU A 162 0.17 26.71 -14.61
N LEU A 163 0.68 27.70 -15.34
CA LEU A 163 2.10 27.80 -15.70
C LEU A 163 2.69 29.07 -15.08
N ASP A 164 3.65 28.89 -14.18
CA ASP A 164 4.49 29.99 -13.68
C ASP A 164 5.82 30.01 -14.43
N LEU A 165 6.23 31.18 -14.88
CA LEU A 165 7.45 31.45 -15.64
C LEU A 165 8.34 32.38 -14.83
N TYR A 166 9.51 31.93 -14.42
CA TYR A 166 10.50 32.71 -13.68
C TYR A 166 11.69 33.00 -14.59
N LEU A 167 11.93 34.28 -14.84
CA LEU A 167 13.01 34.76 -15.68
C LEU A 167 14.25 34.93 -14.82
N ILE A 168 15.35 34.31 -15.21
CA ILE A 168 16.57 34.24 -14.39
C ILE A 168 17.60 35.21 -14.94
N ASP A 169 18.15 36.04 -14.05
CA ASP A 169 19.22 36.98 -14.37
C ASP A 169 20.59 36.30 -14.50
N GLU A 170 21.63 37.09 -14.81
CA GLU A 170 23.00 36.57 -14.91
C GLU A 170 23.54 36.01 -13.60
N LYS A 171 23.04 36.50 -12.46
CA LYS A 171 23.41 36.08 -11.10
C LYS A 171 22.66 34.81 -10.65
N GLY A 172 21.74 34.28 -11.46
CA GLY A 172 20.96 33.10 -11.14
C GLY A 172 19.76 33.37 -10.22
N GLN A 173 19.33 34.63 -10.10
CA GLN A 173 18.17 35.05 -9.31
C GLN A 173 16.98 35.37 -10.22
N PRO A 174 15.73 35.17 -9.74
CA PRO A 174 14.56 35.55 -10.50
C PRO A 174 14.44 37.08 -10.59
N SER A 175 14.49 37.64 -11.80
CA SER A 175 14.33 39.07 -12.07
C SER A 175 12.87 39.48 -12.26
N ALA A 176 12.10 38.62 -12.91
CA ALA A 176 10.67 38.80 -13.15
C ALA A 176 9.97 37.43 -13.14
N ALA A 177 8.67 37.40 -12.82
CA ALA A 177 7.88 36.19 -12.96
C ALA A 177 6.46 36.48 -13.46
N PHE A 178 6.00 35.62 -14.38
CA PHE A 178 4.68 35.70 -14.98
C PHE A 178 3.89 34.41 -14.74
N ARG A 179 2.58 34.56 -14.59
CA ARG A 179 1.63 33.47 -14.37
C ARG A 179 0.68 33.41 -15.55
N VAL A 180 0.78 32.32 -16.30
CA VAL A 180 -0.10 32.06 -17.45
C VAL A 180 -1.29 31.26 -16.95
N ILE A 181 -2.46 31.89 -17.02
CA ILE A 181 -3.73 31.29 -16.60
C ILE A 181 -4.51 30.98 -17.87
N PRO A 182 -4.97 29.73 -18.09
CA PRO A 182 -5.79 29.38 -19.23
C PRO A 182 -6.97 30.35 -19.41
N GLY A 183 -7.05 30.99 -20.58
CA GLY A 183 -8.15 31.87 -20.95
C GLY A 183 -8.08 33.31 -20.41
N GLN A 184 -7.02 33.72 -19.70
CA GLN A 184 -6.89 35.09 -19.18
C GLN A 184 -5.81 35.96 -19.85
N PHE A 185 -5.08 35.41 -20.81
CA PHE A 185 -4.09 36.12 -21.64
C PHE A 185 -4.57 36.19 -23.10
N ASP A 186 -4.11 37.19 -23.85
CA ASP A 186 -4.37 37.32 -25.29
C ASP A 186 -3.51 36.32 -26.08
N PRO A 187 -4.11 35.29 -26.72
CA PRO A 187 -3.36 34.28 -27.43
C PRO A 187 -2.92 34.72 -28.83
N LYS A 188 -3.22 35.96 -29.29
CA LYS A 188 -2.79 36.45 -30.61
C LYS A 188 -1.28 36.35 -30.82
N GLY A 189 -0.49 36.55 -29.76
CA GLY A 189 0.96 36.41 -29.78
C GLY A 189 1.49 35.03 -30.12
N LEU A 190 0.67 33.99 -30.00
CA LEU A 190 1.05 32.62 -30.38
C LEU A 190 1.08 32.42 -31.90
N LYS A 191 0.60 33.39 -32.69
CA LYS A 191 0.56 33.36 -34.16
C LYS A 191 -0.03 32.03 -34.65
N GLU A 192 0.74 31.24 -35.40
CA GLU A 192 0.30 29.97 -36.00
C GLU A 192 0.04 28.85 -34.97
N LYS A 193 0.59 28.94 -33.75
CA LYS A 193 0.37 27.95 -32.68
C LYS A 193 -0.91 28.20 -31.88
N LYS A 194 -1.64 29.27 -32.20
CA LYS A 194 -2.90 29.60 -31.53
C LYS A 194 -3.94 28.51 -31.80
N THR A 195 -4.52 28.00 -30.72
CA THR A 195 -5.58 26.98 -30.73
C THR A 195 -6.88 27.56 -30.15
N TYR A 196 -8.02 26.90 -30.41
CA TYR A 196 -9.31 27.25 -29.81
C TYR A 196 -9.41 26.90 -28.31
N SER A 197 -8.61 25.94 -27.84
CA SER A 197 -8.61 25.51 -26.43
C SER A 197 -7.66 26.36 -25.60
N ALA A 198 -8.17 26.94 -24.51
CA ALA A 198 -7.38 27.70 -23.54
C ALA A 198 -6.23 26.88 -22.92
N VAL A 199 -6.46 25.58 -22.70
CA VAL A 199 -5.45 24.65 -22.16
C VAL A 199 -4.38 24.31 -23.21
N GLN A 200 -4.78 24.13 -24.48
CA GLN A 200 -3.79 23.93 -25.55
C GLN A 200 -2.97 25.19 -25.79
N ASN A 201 -3.58 26.37 -25.65
CA ASN A 201 -2.85 27.63 -25.70
C ASN A 201 -1.82 27.74 -24.57
N LEU A 202 -2.12 27.26 -23.36
CA LEU A 202 -1.15 27.17 -22.26
C LEU A 202 0.05 26.29 -22.64
N ARG A 203 -0.21 25.13 -23.24
CA ARG A 203 0.84 24.23 -23.74
C ARG A 203 1.65 24.88 -24.86
N ALA A 204 1.00 25.59 -25.78
CA ALA A 204 1.66 26.32 -26.86
C ALA A 204 2.58 27.42 -26.33
N VAL A 205 2.23 28.10 -25.22
CA VAL A 205 3.13 29.05 -24.55
C VAL A 205 4.40 28.36 -24.05
N LEU A 206 4.28 27.19 -23.42
CA LEU A 206 5.42 26.43 -22.94
C LEU A 206 6.33 25.95 -24.09
N GLU A 207 5.73 25.47 -25.19
CA GLU A 207 6.46 25.07 -26.40
C GLU A 207 7.18 26.27 -27.04
N LEU A 208 6.49 27.41 -27.14
CA LEU A 208 7.09 28.65 -27.64
C LEU A 208 8.27 29.10 -26.78
N CYS A 209 8.17 29.03 -25.46
CA CYS A 209 9.28 29.35 -24.57
C CYS A 209 10.50 28.44 -24.82
N ARG A 210 10.28 27.14 -25.07
CA ARG A 210 11.34 26.18 -25.36
C ARG A 210 11.99 26.39 -26.73
N GLU A 211 11.23 26.87 -27.72
CA GLU A 211 11.76 27.18 -29.05
C GLU A 211 12.55 28.48 -29.07
N GLN A 212 12.10 29.48 -28.28
CA GLN A 212 12.69 30.81 -28.27
C GLN A 212 13.84 30.96 -27.27
N CYS A 213 14.04 30.00 -26.36
CA CYS A 213 15.06 30.08 -25.32
C CYS A 213 15.91 28.81 -25.26
N ASP A 214 17.23 28.97 -25.28
CA ASP A 214 18.16 27.84 -25.21
C ASP A 214 18.13 27.07 -23.87
N ASN A 215 17.69 27.71 -22.77
CA ASN A 215 17.78 27.16 -21.41
C ASN A 215 16.45 27.26 -20.66
N VAL A 216 15.53 26.33 -20.93
CA VAL A 216 14.25 26.22 -20.23
C VAL A 216 14.21 24.98 -19.34
N GLU A 217 14.25 25.19 -18.03
CA GLU A 217 14.07 24.12 -17.04
C GLU A 217 12.60 23.99 -16.66
N LEU A 218 11.99 22.82 -16.92
CA LEU A 218 10.58 22.56 -16.62
C LEU A 218 10.41 21.67 -15.39
N PHE A 219 9.69 22.18 -14.40
CA PHE A 219 9.28 21.44 -13.21
C PHE A 219 7.78 21.13 -13.23
N THR A 220 7.44 19.85 -13.02
CA THR A 220 6.06 19.31 -13.00
C THR A 220 5.74 18.59 -11.69
N ASP A 221 6.67 18.64 -10.72
CA ASP A 221 6.62 17.90 -9.46
C ASP A 221 6.02 18.69 -8.29
N PHE A 222 5.33 19.81 -8.58
CA PHE A 222 4.58 20.55 -7.57
C PHE A 222 3.53 19.64 -6.89
N GLY A 223 3.53 19.61 -5.56
CA GLY A 223 2.67 18.73 -4.77
C GLY A 223 3.12 17.26 -4.68
N LEU A 224 3.88 16.76 -5.66
CA LEU A 224 4.53 15.43 -5.58
C LEU A 224 5.80 15.49 -4.72
N SER A 225 6.53 16.60 -4.82
CA SER A 225 7.74 16.85 -4.04
C SER A 225 7.42 17.29 -2.60
N ARG A 226 8.18 16.75 -1.63
CA ARG A 226 7.97 17.02 -0.20
C ARG A 226 8.89 18.14 0.27
N PHE A 227 8.46 19.37 0.02
CA PHE A 227 9.13 20.56 0.54
C PHE A 227 8.31 21.24 1.65
N PRO A 228 8.96 21.79 2.68
CA PRO A 228 8.30 22.55 3.74
C PRO A 228 7.51 23.73 3.18
N GLY A 229 6.22 23.83 3.54
CA GLY A 229 5.37 24.95 3.14
C GLY A 229 5.03 25.03 1.65
N CYS A 230 5.29 23.96 0.88
CA CYS A 230 5.05 23.86 -0.57
C CYS A 230 4.02 22.75 -0.93
N GLN A 231 3.17 22.33 0.01
CA GLN A 231 2.17 21.29 -0.21
C GLN A 231 0.82 21.92 -0.56
N SER A 232 0.16 21.41 -1.63
CA SER A 232 -1.10 21.99 -2.13
C SER A 232 -2.30 21.77 -1.20
N ASN A 233 -2.24 20.80 -0.28
CA ASN A 233 -3.42 20.33 0.45
C ASN A 233 -3.44 20.71 1.94
N GLN A 234 -2.75 21.77 2.31
CA GLN A 234 -2.86 22.28 3.66
C GLN A 234 -4.15 23.11 3.78
N ARG A 235 -5.20 22.48 4.34
CA ARG A 235 -6.02 23.11 5.40
C ARG A 235 -5.09 23.49 6.56
N THR A 236 -4.11 24.35 6.31
CA THR A 236 -3.40 25.02 7.38
C THR A 236 -4.39 25.98 8.00
N ASN A 237 -4.33 26.11 9.31
CA ASN A 237 -4.95 27.19 10.10
C ASN A 237 -4.54 28.61 9.64
N ASP A 238 -3.79 28.74 8.54
CA ASP A 238 -3.34 29.97 7.89
C ASP A 238 -4.43 30.67 7.05
N SER A 239 -5.66 30.12 7.01
CA SER A 239 -6.85 30.87 6.57
C SER A 239 -7.15 32.09 7.45
N SER A 240 -6.53 32.17 8.64
CA SER A 240 -6.59 33.30 9.56
C SER A 240 -5.63 34.46 9.22
N ARG A 241 -4.70 34.28 8.26
CA ARG A 241 -3.74 35.32 7.88
C ARG A 241 -4.36 36.29 6.86
N PRO A 242 -4.26 37.63 7.09
CA PRO A 242 -4.79 38.62 6.15
C PRO A 242 -4.12 38.52 4.78
N PRO A 243 -4.87 38.68 3.68
CA PRO A 243 -4.33 38.62 2.32
C PRO A 243 -3.37 39.77 2.07
N THR A 244 -2.24 39.48 1.44
CA THR A 244 -1.31 40.52 0.95
C THR A 244 -1.95 41.33 -0.18
N ASP A 245 -1.42 42.51 -0.49
CA ASP A 245 -1.99 43.37 -1.54
C ASP A 245 -1.99 42.70 -2.93
N THR A 246 -1.02 41.82 -3.18
CA THR A 246 -0.98 40.96 -4.38
C THR A 246 -2.11 39.93 -4.40
N GLU A 247 -2.50 39.39 -3.24
CA GLU A 247 -3.58 38.40 -3.10
C GLU A 247 -4.98 39.01 -3.12
N LYS A 248 -5.10 40.30 -2.78
CA LYS A 248 -6.33 41.08 -2.92
C LYS A 248 -6.67 41.33 -4.39
N ASN A 249 -5.66 41.52 -5.24
CA ASN A 249 -5.80 41.79 -6.68
C ASN A 249 -5.87 40.52 -7.56
N LEU A 250 -5.98 39.34 -6.94
CA LEU A 250 -6.02 38.07 -7.64
C LEU A 250 -7.36 37.88 -8.38
N PRO A 251 -7.38 37.29 -9.61
CA PRO A 251 -8.63 36.99 -10.31
C PRO A 251 -9.60 36.18 -9.45
N SER A 252 -10.91 36.44 -9.58
CA SER A 252 -11.96 35.75 -8.82
C SER A 252 -11.85 34.22 -8.90
N ALA A 253 -11.53 33.69 -10.08
CA ALA A 253 -11.33 32.26 -10.34
C ALA A 253 -10.20 31.63 -9.49
N LEU A 254 -9.19 32.39 -9.08
CA LEU A 254 -8.02 31.90 -8.34
C LEU A 254 -8.11 32.16 -6.82
N THR A 255 -9.12 32.94 -6.39
CA THR A 255 -9.39 33.22 -4.98
C THR A 255 -9.55 31.97 -4.11
N PRO A 256 -10.23 30.88 -4.54
CA PRO A 256 -10.31 29.67 -3.73
C PRO A 256 -8.96 28.94 -3.56
N HIS A 257 -7.99 29.20 -4.44
CA HIS A 257 -6.67 28.53 -4.43
C HIS A 257 -5.55 29.35 -3.77
N ARG A 258 -5.86 30.43 -3.02
CA ARG A 258 -4.86 31.33 -2.42
C ARG A 258 -3.74 30.63 -1.66
N ALA A 259 -4.08 29.66 -0.79
CA ALA A 259 -3.09 28.90 -0.03
C ALA A 259 -2.16 28.07 -0.94
N THR A 260 -2.74 27.42 -1.95
CA THR A 260 -2.00 26.66 -2.96
C THR A 260 -1.07 27.55 -3.77
N LEU A 261 -1.49 28.77 -4.11
CA LEU A 261 -0.66 29.72 -4.84
C LEU A 261 0.50 30.28 -4.01
N ARG A 262 0.33 30.45 -2.68
CA ARG A 262 1.44 30.77 -1.77
C ARG A 262 2.47 29.64 -1.75
N ALA A 263 2.00 28.41 -1.63
CA ALA A 263 2.83 27.22 -1.66
C ALA A 263 3.57 27.09 -3.01
N LEU A 264 2.88 27.39 -4.12
CA LEU A 264 3.46 27.40 -5.46
C LEU A 264 4.54 28.49 -5.63
N ASN A 265 4.31 29.69 -5.09
CA ASN A 265 5.32 30.75 -5.14
C ASN A 265 6.60 30.34 -4.38
N ARG A 266 6.46 29.80 -3.17
CA ARG A 266 7.61 29.27 -2.41
C ARG A 266 8.31 28.14 -3.15
N PHE A 267 7.54 27.25 -3.77
CA PHE A 267 8.07 26.18 -4.59
C PHE A 267 8.88 26.74 -5.76
N GLY A 268 8.38 27.78 -6.44
CA GLY A 268 9.07 28.35 -7.58
C GLY A 268 10.39 29.00 -7.25
N TRP A 269 10.44 29.81 -6.20
CA TRP A 269 11.71 30.36 -5.68
C TRP A 269 12.70 29.26 -5.29
N LEU A 270 12.23 28.18 -4.66
CA LEU A 270 13.09 27.05 -4.32
C LEU A 270 13.63 26.33 -5.56
N MET A 271 12.83 26.20 -6.63
CA MET A 271 13.29 25.61 -7.88
C MET A 271 14.31 26.51 -8.60
N THR A 272 14.12 27.83 -8.57
CA THR A 272 15.14 28.76 -9.09
C THR A 272 16.44 28.68 -8.29
N ASP A 273 16.36 28.54 -6.97
CA ASP A 273 17.54 28.35 -6.13
C ASP A 273 18.23 26.99 -6.39
N LEU A 274 17.45 25.95 -6.70
CA LEU A 274 17.98 24.64 -7.07
C LEU A 274 18.77 24.70 -8.38
N VAL A 275 18.20 25.30 -9.44
CA VAL A 275 18.88 25.49 -10.73
C VAL A 275 20.15 26.34 -10.56
N ARG A 276 20.11 27.37 -9.71
CA ARG A 276 21.30 28.14 -9.35
C ARG A 276 22.39 27.26 -8.70
N SER A 277 22.01 26.40 -7.76
CA SER A 277 22.96 25.51 -7.07
C SER A 277 23.61 24.49 -8.00
N GLU A 278 22.88 23.93 -8.96
CA GLU A 278 23.43 23.01 -9.97
C GLU A 278 24.56 23.67 -10.76
N ARG A 279 24.39 24.96 -11.06
CA ARG A 279 25.33 25.76 -11.83
C ARG A 279 26.57 26.19 -11.07
N GLU A 280 26.41 26.52 -9.79
CA GLU A 280 27.56 26.77 -8.92
C GLU A 280 28.45 25.54 -8.85
N VAL A 281 27.84 24.36 -8.90
CA VAL A 281 28.56 23.09 -8.93
C VAL A 281 29.20 22.81 -10.30
N GLU A 282 28.53 23.07 -11.42
CA GLU A 282 29.15 22.94 -12.76
C GLU A 282 30.38 23.83 -12.95
N LYS A 283 30.43 24.98 -12.29
CA LYS A 283 31.59 25.90 -12.34
C LYS A 283 32.78 25.43 -11.49
N ASP A 284 32.58 24.49 -10.56
CA ASP A 284 33.61 23.99 -9.66
C ASP A 284 33.79 22.46 -9.83
N PRO A 285 34.81 22.01 -10.61
CA PRO A 285 34.94 20.62 -11.01
C PRO A 285 35.10 19.63 -9.83
N GLY A 286 35.64 20.08 -8.69
CA GLY A 286 35.75 19.26 -7.49
C GLY A 286 34.42 19.06 -6.75
N LEU A 287 33.50 20.03 -6.85
CA LEU A 287 32.13 19.89 -6.34
C LEU A 287 31.23 19.15 -7.35
N ALA A 288 31.52 19.24 -8.66
CA ALA A 288 30.77 18.54 -9.70
C ALA A 288 30.74 17.02 -9.50
N GLU A 289 31.88 16.42 -9.12
CA GLU A 289 31.96 15.00 -8.76
C GLU A 289 31.08 14.63 -7.57
N LEU A 290 30.91 15.54 -6.61
CA LEU A 290 30.11 15.31 -5.41
C LEU A 290 28.60 15.48 -5.65
N PHE A 291 28.14 16.41 -6.49
CA PHE A 291 26.69 16.62 -6.63
C PHE A 291 26.07 15.91 -7.84
N ASN A 292 26.83 15.62 -8.90
CA ASN A 292 26.27 15.06 -10.13
C ASN A 292 27.18 14.04 -10.85
N PRO A 293 27.38 12.84 -10.27
CA PRO A 293 28.28 11.82 -10.83
C PRO A 293 27.88 11.31 -12.22
N LEU A 294 26.63 11.52 -12.64
CA LEU A 294 26.14 11.14 -13.96
C LEU A 294 26.58 12.13 -15.06
N LEU A 295 26.71 13.42 -14.73
CA LEU A 295 27.12 14.47 -15.66
C LEU A 295 28.63 14.42 -15.91
N THR A 296 29.41 14.07 -14.90
CA THR A 296 30.87 13.85 -15.02
C THR A 296 31.20 12.69 -15.97
N ALA A 297 30.36 11.64 -16.01
CA ALA A 297 30.51 10.53 -16.94
C ALA A 297 30.15 10.89 -18.40
N MET A 298 29.51 12.04 -18.64
CA MET A 298 29.04 12.49 -19.95
C MET A 298 29.70 13.81 -20.40
N ALA A 299 30.70 14.30 -19.67
CA ALA A 299 31.34 15.59 -19.96
C ALA A 299 32.19 15.50 -21.25
N PRO A 300 32.06 16.46 -22.19
CA PRO A 300 32.71 16.41 -23.51
C PRO A 300 34.23 16.65 -23.48
N GLY A 301 34.82 16.94 -22.32
CA GLY A 301 36.25 17.25 -22.15
C GLY A 301 37.15 16.05 -21.80
N LEU A 302 36.60 14.84 -21.66
CA LEU A 302 37.38 13.61 -21.46
C LEU A 302 37.66 12.85 -22.77
N LEU A 303 37.24 13.41 -23.92
CA LEU A 303 37.44 12.81 -25.25
C LEU A 303 38.86 12.99 -25.81
N ASP A 304 39.76 13.68 -25.12
CA ASP A 304 41.10 14.01 -25.65
C ASP A 304 42.23 13.10 -25.12
N ASN A 305 41.90 12.06 -24.36
CA ASN A 305 42.84 10.99 -24.06
C ASN A 305 42.41 9.74 -24.82
N GLY A 306 43.18 9.39 -25.86
CA GLY A 306 43.01 8.27 -26.78
C GLY A 306 43.08 6.87 -26.15
N VAL A 307 42.39 6.67 -25.02
CA VAL A 307 42.29 5.41 -24.28
C VAL A 307 40.96 4.69 -24.59
N LEU A 308 40.01 5.35 -25.27
CA LEU A 308 38.77 4.70 -25.77
C LEU A 308 38.92 4.05 -27.15
N SER A 309 39.96 4.35 -27.92
CA SER A 309 40.22 3.69 -29.22
C SER A 309 40.88 2.32 -29.09
N GLU A 310 41.56 2.03 -27.97
CA GLU A 310 42.17 0.71 -27.72
C GLU A 310 41.23 -0.28 -27.02
N VAL A 311 40.19 0.18 -26.32
CA VAL A 311 39.24 -0.70 -25.60
C VAL A 311 37.97 -1.00 -26.41
N ILE A 312 37.71 -0.26 -27.50
CA ILE A 312 36.57 -0.48 -28.40
C ILE A 312 36.95 -1.37 -29.61
N GLY A 313 38.24 -1.66 -29.81
CA GLY A 313 38.75 -2.39 -30.98
C GLY A 313 38.71 -3.92 -30.95
N GLU A 314 38.36 -4.56 -29.82
CA GLU A 314 38.50 -6.03 -29.67
C GLU A 314 37.19 -6.83 -29.63
N PHE A 315 36.04 -6.21 -29.86
CA PHE A 315 34.76 -6.93 -29.96
C PHE A 315 33.89 -6.42 -31.10
N SER A 316 34.45 -6.35 -32.30
CA SER A 316 33.69 -6.25 -33.53
C SER A 316 34.13 -7.36 -34.50
N ASP A 317 33.70 -8.59 -34.23
CA ASP A 317 33.22 -9.46 -35.31
C ASP A 317 32.33 -10.58 -34.76
N ASP A 318 31.24 -10.83 -35.48
CA ASP A 318 30.34 -11.99 -35.37
C ASP A 318 29.65 -12.29 -34.03
N THR A 319 28.61 -11.53 -33.66
CA THR A 319 27.39 -12.15 -33.10
C THR A 319 26.16 -11.26 -33.31
N GLN A 320 25.11 -11.84 -33.88
CA GLN A 320 23.78 -11.23 -34.00
C GLN A 320 23.28 -10.72 -32.62
N PRO A 321 22.47 -9.63 -32.59
CA PRO A 321 22.08 -8.99 -31.34
C PRO A 321 21.17 -9.90 -30.52
N ILE A 322 21.75 -10.55 -29.50
CA ILE A 322 20.96 -11.13 -28.41
C ILE A 322 20.36 -9.97 -27.63
N GLN A 323 19.07 -9.71 -27.87
CA GLN A 323 18.25 -8.94 -26.95
C GLN A 323 18.41 -9.59 -25.57
N LYS A 324 19.13 -8.94 -24.66
CA LYS A 324 19.04 -9.25 -23.24
C LYS A 324 17.64 -8.85 -22.80
N GLU A 325 16.73 -9.81 -22.94
CA GLU A 325 15.39 -9.76 -22.41
C GLU A 325 15.52 -9.45 -20.91
N LYS A 326 15.13 -8.23 -20.55
CA LYS A 326 14.97 -7.81 -19.16
C LYS A 326 14.15 -8.91 -18.47
N PRO A 327 14.60 -9.52 -17.36
CA PRO A 327 13.86 -10.58 -16.72
C PRO A 327 12.43 -10.08 -16.49
N ALA A 328 11.47 -10.78 -17.09
CA ALA A 328 10.08 -10.39 -17.05
C ALA A 328 9.69 -10.17 -15.58
N PRO A 329 9.00 -9.06 -15.25
CA PRO A 329 8.49 -8.89 -13.89
C PRO A 329 7.66 -10.13 -13.54
N PRO A 330 7.80 -10.69 -12.31
CA PRO A 330 7.01 -11.83 -11.91
C PRO A 330 5.52 -11.55 -12.15
N PRO A 331 4.74 -12.56 -12.58
CA PRO A 331 3.36 -12.36 -12.97
C PRO A 331 2.57 -11.68 -11.82
N PRO A 332 1.66 -10.75 -12.15
CA PRO A 332 0.86 -10.06 -11.15
C PRO A 332 0.10 -11.07 -10.28
N LEU A 333 -0.08 -10.74 -9.00
CA LEU A 333 -0.80 -11.63 -8.10
C LEU A 333 -2.23 -11.86 -8.57
N PRO A 334 -2.76 -13.09 -8.49
CA PRO A 334 -4.12 -13.39 -8.90
C PRO A 334 -5.14 -12.68 -7.99
N PRO A 335 -6.34 -12.37 -8.51
CA PRO A 335 -7.43 -11.86 -7.68
C PRO A 335 -7.84 -12.90 -6.63
N PRO A 336 -8.31 -12.47 -5.44
CA PRO A 336 -8.74 -13.39 -4.40
C PRO A 336 -9.89 -14.28 -4.89
N PRO A 337 -9.97 -15.55 -4.43
CA PRO A 337 -11.05 -16.45 -4.82
C PRO A 337 -12.43 -15.86 -4.45
N PRO A 338 -13.47 -16.15 -5.25
CA PRO A 338 -14.82 -15.65 -4.99
C PRO A 338 -15.30 -16.08 -3.61
N ARG A 339 -15.94 -15.16 -2.89
CA ARG A 339 -16.41 -15.40 -1.52
C ARG A 339 -17.51 -16.47 -1.53
N PRO A 340 -17.43 -17.52 -0.69
CA PRO A 340 -18.52 -18.48 -0.57
C PRO A 340 -19.80 -17.76 -0.08
N THR A 341 -20.89 -17.89 -0.82
CA THR A 341 -22.20 -17.29 -0.55
C THR A 341 -22.95 -18.08 0.52
N ALA A 342 -22.39 -18.13 1.73
CA ALA A 342 -23.06 -18.75 2.86
C ALA A 342 -24.26 -17.89 3.34
N PRO A 343 -25.42 -18.50 3.69
CA PRO A 343 -26.57 -17.80 4.27
C PRO A 343 -26.20 -17.10 5.59
N PHE A 344 -26.89 -16.01 5.93
CA PHE A 344 -26.46 -15.08 6.99
C PHE A 344 -26.29 -15.75 8.38
N TRP A 345 -27.01 -16.83 8.67
CA TRP A 345 -26.86 -17.61 9.91
C TRP A 345 -25.50 -18.29 10.05
N GLN A 346 -24.81 -18.59 8.95
CA GLN A 346 -23.41 -19.05 8.94
C GLN A 346 -22.39 -17.90 9.03
N ARG A 347 -22.83 -16.63 8.88
CA ARG A 347 -21.99 -15.42 9.05
C ARG A 347 -22.00 -14.88 10.49
N LEU A 348 -22.84 -15.44 11.37
CA LEU A 348 -22.68 -15.26 12.81
C LEU A 348 -21.35 -15.91 13.20
N GLY A 349 -20.39 -15.09 13.62
CA GLY A 349 -19.03 -15.54 13.88
C GLY A 349 -19.02 -16.74 14.86
N PRO A 350 -18.09 -17.70 14.70
CA PRO A 350 -18.02 -18.88 15.54
C PRO A 350 -17.83 -18.57 17.04
N GLU A 351 -17.41 -17.36 17.40
CA GLU A 351 -17.34 -16.88 18.78
C GLU A 351 -18.75 -16.79 19.42
N GLU A 352 -19.74 -16.17 18.77
CA GLU A 352 -21.10 -16.03 19.35
C GLU A 352 -21.87 -17.35 19.36
N MET A 353 -21.70 -18.18 18.33
CA MET A 353 -22.34 -19.49 18.26
C MET A 353 -21.76 -20.50 19.28
N ARG A 354 -20.51 -20.29 19.75
CA ARG A 354 -19.88 -21.04 20.84
C ARG A 354 -20.44 -20.66 22.22
N HIS A 355 -21.04 -19.48 22.33
CA HIS A 355 -21.72 -19.02 23.53
C HIS A 355 -23.22 -19.31 23.51
N LEU A 356 -23.85 -19.51 22.35
CA LEU A 356 -25.29 -19.78 22.23
C LEU A 356 -25.77 -20.95 23.12
N PRO A 357 -25.17 -22.16 23.12
CA PRO A 357 -25.59 -23.23 24.03
C PRO A 357 -25.29 -22.91 25.50
N ARG A 358 -24.34 -22.00 25.79
CA ARG A 358 -24.00 -21.55 27.15
C ARG A 358 -24.97 -20.48 27.66
N VAL A 359 -25.42 -19.59 26.79
CA VAL A 359 -26.47 -18.58 27.06
C VAL A 359 -27.82 -19.26 27.15
N ILE A 360 -28.11 -20.24 26.29
CA ILE A 360 -29.30 -21.09 26.39
C ILE A 360 -29.23 -21.93 27.67
N GLY A 361 -28.09 -22.53 28.02
CA GLY A 361 -27.94 -23.27 29.29
C GLY A 361 -28.08 -22.37 30.53
N ALA A 362 -27.50 -21.15 30.51
CA ALA A 362 -27.63 -20.18 31.59
C ALA A 362 -29.03 -19.55 31.65
N ALA A 363 -29.69 -19.34 30.52
CA ALA A 363 -31.06 -18.86 30.43
C ALA A 363 -32.07 -19.95 30.80
N ILE A 364 -31.81 -21.22 30.50
CA ILE A 364 -32.57 -22.38 31.01
C ILE A 364 -32.34 -22.50 32.51
N GLY A 365 -31.11 -22.35 33.01
CA GLY A 365 -30.82 -22.32 34.46
C GLY A 365 -31.52 -21.16 35.18
N LEU A 366 -31.51 -19.96 34.59
CA LEU A 366 -32.18 -18.77 35.11
C LEU A 366 -33.70 -18.87 34.97
N ALA A 367 -34.19 -19.46 33.88
CA ALA A 367 -35.61 -19.74 33.69
C ALA A 367 -36.09 -20.86 34.62
N PHE A 368 -35.29 -21.86 34.97
CA PHE A 368 -35.61 -22.82 36.04
C PHE A 368 -35.61 -22.13 37.41
N PHE A 369 -34.70 -21.17 37.64
CA PHE A 369 -34.64 -20.37 38.86
C PHE A 369 -35.86 -19.45 39.03
N PHE A 370 -36.38 -18.87 37.95
CA PHE A 370 -37.55 -17.98 37.97
C PHE A 370 -38.90 -18.70 37.70
N ALA A 371 -38.95 -19.69 36.81
CA ALA A 371 -40.16 -20.46 36.47
C ALA A 371 -40.43 -21.62 37.43
N GLY A 372 -39.43 -22.04 38.23
CA GLY A 372 -39.66 -22.87 39.42
C GLY A 372 -40.49 -22.18 40.50
N SER A 373 -40.94 -20.94 40.28
CA SER A 373 -41.94 -20.27 41.11
C SER A 373 -43.37 -20.32 40.55
N LYS A 374 -43.59 -20.84 39.32
CA LYS A 374 -44.89 -20.71 38.65
C LYS A 374 -45.37 -21.85 37.75
N PHE A 375 -44.64 -22.96 37.53
CA PHE A 375 -45.04 -23.93 36.48
C PHE A 375 -45.26 -25.40 36.87
N ILE A 376 -45.19 -25.82 38.14
CA ILE A 376 -45.72 -27.14 38.51
C ILE A 376 -46.57 -27.02 39.76
N GLY A 377 -47.89 -27.15 39.58
CA GLY A 377 -48.94 -27.05 40.60
C GLY A 377 -48.92 -28.14 41.66
N SER A 378 -47.80 -28.35 42.33
CA SER A 378 -47.66 -29.12 43.56
C SER A 378 -46.65 -28.41 44.47
N ARG A 379 -47.17 -27.59 45.40
CA ARG A 379 -46.40 -26.76 46.35
C ARG A 379 -45.41 -27.53 47.25
N HIS A 380 -45.42 -28.86 47.23
CA HIS A 380 -44.47 -29.69 47.97
C HIS A 380 -43.17 -30.00 47.19
N LEU A 381 -43.17 -29.97 45.86
CA LEU A 381 -41.98 -30.36 45.07
C LEU A 381 -41.04 -29.18 44.76
N GLU A 382 -41.58 -27.97 44.61
CA GLU A 382 -40.80 -26.76 44.25
C GLU A 382 -39.92 -26.26 45.40
N HIS A 383 -40.40 -26.36 46.65
CA HIS A 383 -39.59 -25.99 47.82
C HIS A 383 -38.46 -26.99 48.07
N ASP A 384 -38.67 -28.29 47.85
CA ASP A 384 -37.64 -29.27 48.13
C ASP A 384 -36.50 -29.18 47.11
N ILE A 385 -36.74 -29.13 45.80
CA ILE A 385 -35.63 -29.18 44.81
C ILE A 385 -34.74 -27.93 44.87
N VAL A 386 -35.31 -26.73 45.11
CA VAL A 386 -34.55 -25.48 45.24
C VAL A 386 -34.00 -25.29 46.66
N ALA A 387 -34.68 -25.76 47.72
CA ALA A 387 -34.15 -25.70 49.09
C ALA A 387 -33.11 -26.79 49.40
N ASN A 388 -33.07 -27.90 48.66
CA ASN A 388 -32.20 -29.05 48.92
C ASN A 388 -30.75 -28.89 48.47
N GLY A 389 -30.35 -27.75 47.90
CA GLY A 389 -28.98 -27.56 47.41
C GLY A 389 -28.59 -28.52 46.26
N LEU A 390 -29.56 -29.23 45.67
CA LEU A 390 -29.33 -30.19 44.58
C LEU A 390 -28.93 -29.50 43.27
N LEU A 391 -29.55 -28.35 42.97
CA LEU A 391 -29.20 -27.54 41.79
C LEU A 391 -27.75 -27.02 41.82
N PRO A 392 -27.25 -26.38 42.88
CA PRO A 392 -25.84 -26.00 42.94
C PRO A 392 -24.91 -27.21 42.95
N ALA A 393 -25.31 -28.35 43.55
CA ALA A 393 -24.53 -29.59 43.47
C ALA A 393 -24.40 -30.12 42.04
N LEU A 394 -25.48 -30.12 41.26
CA LEU A 394 -25.48 -30.53 39.85
C LEU A 394 -24.68 -29.58 38.95
N ALA A 395 -24.59 -28.28 39.31
CA ALA A 395 -23.81 -27.29 38.56
C ALA A 395 -22.29 -27.43 38.74
N ILE A 396 -21.81 -28.13 39.77
CA ILE A 396 -20.37 -28.31 40.04
C ILE A 396 -19.69 -29.12 38.92
N ILE A 397 -20.29 -30.24 38.51
CA ILE A 397 -19.73 -31.15 37.50
C ILE A 397 -19.41 -30.43 36.17
N PRO A 398 -20.35 -29.68 35.53
CA PRO A 398 -20.06 -28.98 34.28
C PRO A 398 -19.06 -27.82 34.47
N LEU A 399 -19.03 -27.14 35.63
CA LEU A 399 -18.06 -26.08 35.92
C LEU A 399 -16.63 -26.64 36.05
N ILE A 400 -16.46 -27.76 36.75
CA ILE A 400 -15.17 -28.45 36.86
C ILE A 400 -14.74 -28.98 35.49
N ALA A 401 -15.63 -29.64 34.75
CA ALA A 401 -15.34 -30.11 33.39
C ALA A 401 -14.90 -28.95 32.48
N TYR A 402 -15.57 -27.80 32.57
CA TYR A 402 -15.20 -26.59 31.84
C TYR A 402 -13.80 -26.09 32.25
N ALA A 403 -13.51 -25.99 33.54
CA ALA A 403 -12.18 -25.59 34.02
C ALA A 403 -11.08 -26.55 33.52
N VAL A 404 -11.30 -27.87 33.58
CA VAL A 404 -10.37 -28.88 33.07
C VAL A 404 -10.14 -28.72 31.57
N THR A 405 -11.18 -28.49 30.77
CA THR A 405 -11.00 -28.28 29.31
C THR A 405 -10.16 -27.03 29.00
N LEU A 406 -10.34 -25.95 29.77
CA LEU A 406 -9.54 -24.73 29.61
C LEU A 406 -8.06 -24.96 29.98
N LEU A 407 -7.81 -25.70 31.06
CA LEU A 407 -6.45 -26.08 31.47
C LEU A 407 -5.79 -27.02 30.47
N GLN A 408 -6.54 -27.97 29.89
CA GLN A 408 -6.04 -28.83 28.82
C GLN A 408 -5.70 -28.02 27.56
N ILE A 409 -6.52 -27.04 27.19
CA ILE A 409 -6.22 -26.13 26.08
C ILE A 409 -4.96 -25.31 26.37
N LYS A 410 -4.83 -24.73 27.57
CA LYS A 410 -3.63 -24.00 28.02
C LYS A 410 -2.38 -24.88 27.92
N THR A 411 -2.42 -26.07 28.50
CA THR A 411 -1.30 -27.01 28.53
C THR A 411 -0.88 -27.44 27.12
N ARG A 412 -1.84 -27.65 26.21
CA ARG A 412 -1.53 -27.97 24.81
C ARG A 412 -0.85 -26.82 24.09
N VAL A 413 -1.26 -25.58 24.34
CA VAL A 413 -0.60 -24.40 23.77
C VAL A 413 0.81 -24.30 24.32
N GLU A 414 1.00 -24.39 25.65
CA GLU A 414 2.31 -24.29 26.30
C GLU A 414 3.28 -25.43 25.94
N ASN A 415 2.77 -26.64 25.73
CA ASN A 415 3.59 -27.80 25.41
C ASN A 415 3.89 -27.94 23.90
N THR A 416 3.43 -27.01 23.06
CA THR A 416 3.79 -27.03 21.64
C THR A 416 5.06 -26.20 21.44
N PRO A 417 6.17 -26.79 20.99
CA PRO A 417 7.36 -26.02 20.70
C PRO A 417 7.19 -25.20 19.41
N THR A 418 7.78 -24.00 19.40
CA THR A 418 7.94 -23.20 18.18
C THR A 418 8.78 -23.96 17.17
N SER A 419 8.17 -24.30 16.03
CA SER A 419 8.80 -25.06 14.95
C SER A 419 9.29 -24.12 13.85
N ARG A 420 10.44 -24.46 13.25
CA ARG A 420 10.92 -23.83 12.02
C ARG A 420 10.17 -24.40 10.82
N ILE A 421 9.89 -23.57 9.83
CA ILE A 421 9.12 -23.98 8.64
C ILE A 421 9.81 -25.13 7.88
N ARG A 422 11.15 -25.14 7.79
CA ARG A 422 11.87 -26.20 7.06
C ARG A 422 11.71 -27.60 7.67
N SER A 423 11.42 -27.67 8.97
CA SER A 423 11.35 -28.91 9.76
C SER A 423 9.96 -29.08 10.38
N LEU A 424 8.94 -28.50 9.74
CA LEU A 424 7.57 -28.56 10.22
C LEU A 424 7.05 -30.00 10.12
N ALA A 425 6.64 -30.58 11.25
CA ALA A 425 6.04 -31.91 11.29
C ALA A 425 4.52 -31.82 11.11
N MET A 426 3.90 -32.87 10.55
CA MET A 426 2.44 -32.95 10.45
C MET A 426 1.83 -33.01 11.85
N GLY A 427 0.75 -32.27 12.07
CA GLY A 427 0.10 -32.21 13.37
C GLY A 427 -0.04 -30.79 13.91
N MET A 428 -0.16 -30.68 15.23
CA MET A 428 -0.28 -29.39 15.89
C MET A 428 1.08 -28.68 15.85
N VAL A 429 1.13 -27.46 15.31
CA VAL A 429 2.36 -26.68 15.19
C VAL A 429 2.16 -25.24 15.62
N GLU A 430 3.25 -24.67 16.12
CA GLU A 430 3.38 -23.25 16.43
C GLU A 430 4.50 -22.66 15.57
N ILE A 431 4.17 -21.65 14.77
CA ILE A 431 5.15 -20.98 13.90
C ILE A 431 5.04 -19.46 13.98
N LYS A 432 6.17 -18.80 13.76
CA LYS A 432 6.32 -17.35 13.75
C LYS A 432 7.03 -16.95 12.47
N GLY A 433 6.53 -15.94 11.77
CA GLY A 433 7.15 -15.47 10.54
C GLY A 433 6.45 -14.27 9.92
N LYS A 434 6.97 -13.81 8.80
CA LYS A 434 6.42 -12.69 8.02
C LYS A 434 5.30 -13.16 7.11
N ALA A 435 4.17 -12.46 7.17
CA ALA A 435 3.04 -12.71 6.29
C ALA A 435 3.33 -12.19 4.88
N LEU A 436 3.16 -13.06 3.89
CA LEU A 436 3.28 -12.75 2.47
C LEU A 436 1.96 -13.10 1.80
N ARG A 437 1.50 -12.22 0.92
CA ARG A 437 0.24 -12.40 0.20
C ARG A 437 0.42 -13.39 -0.96
N SER A 438 -0.56 -14.28 -1.12
CA SER A 438 -0.67 -15.15 -2.30
C SER A 438 -1.60 -14.57 -3.37
N TYR A 439 -2.46 -13.63 -2.97
CA TYR A 439 -3.49 -13.00 -3.79
C TYR A 439 -3.41 -11.48 -3.65
N ALA A 440 -3.89 -10.76 -4.65
CA ALA A 440 -3.96 -9.30 -4.68
C ALA A 440 -5.07 -8.76 -3.74
N LEU A 441 -4.92 -9.00 -2.43
CA LEU A 441 -5.90 -8.60 -1.42
C LEU A 441 -5.56 -7.23 -0.81
N VAL A 442 -6.54 -6.34 -0.78
CA VAL A 442 -6.43 -4.96 -0.27
C VAL A 442 -7.51 -4.68 0.74
N SER A 443 -7.14 -3.99 1.81
CA SER A 443 -8.06 -3.52 2.84
C SER A 443 -9.00 -2.44 2.26
N PRO A 444 -10.34 -2.57 2.35
CA PRO A 444 -11.28 -1.66 1.70
C PRO A 444 -11.20 -0.19 2.16
N LYS A 445 -10.80 0.06 3.42
CA LYS A 445 -10.74 1.43 3.97
C LYS A 445 -9.35 2.02 3.95
N SER A 446 -8.34 1.27 4.42
CA SER A 446 -6.96 1.77 4.43
C SER A 446 -6.23 1.66 3.10
N GLN A 447 -6.82 1.01 2.09
CA GLN A 447 -6.24 0.82 0.76
C GLN A 447 -4.79 0.29 0.81
N SER A 448 -4.49 -0.57 1.80
CA SER A 448 -3.17 -1.13 2.03
C SER A 448 -3.14 -2.61 1.63
N PRO A 449 -2.04 -3.10 1.01
CA PRO A 449 -1.84 -4.53 0.77
C PRO A 449 -1.88 -5.32 2.08
N CYS A 450 -2.69 -6.38 2.12
CA CYS A 450 -2.93 -7.15 3.34
C CYS A 450 -3.15 -8.64 3.03
N VAL A 451 -2.94 -9.48 4.03
CA VAL A 451 -3.24 -10.93 3.93
C VAL A 451 -4.62 -11.29 4.47
N TRP A 452 -5.19 -10.43 5.30
CA TRP A 452 -6.54 -10.57 5.86
C TRP A 452 -7.05 -9.20 6.32
N TYR A 453 -8.35 -8.97 6.23
CA TYR A 453 -9.01 -7.79 6.80
C TYR A 453 -10.42 -8.09 7.31
N ARG A 454 -10.88 -7.26 8.25
CA ARG A 454 -12.26 -7.19 8.69
C ARG A 454 -12.68 -5.75 8.98
N VAL A 455 -13.73 -5.31 8.31
CA VAL A 455 -14.35 -4.00 8.50
C VAL A 455 -15.69 -4.16 9.22
N ARG A 456 -15.91 -3.36 10.26
CA ARG A 456 -17.18 -3.26 10.98
C ARG A 456 -17.71 -1.84 10.86
N TYR A 457 -18.95 -1.73 10.40
CA TYR A 457 -19.64 -0.46 10.24
C TYR A 457 -20.63 -0.29 11.39
N TYR A 458 -20.54 0.84 12.07
CA TYR A 458 -21.37 1.22 13.20
C TYR A 458 -22.26 2.41 12.82
N ARG A 459 -23.54 2.34 13.18
CA ARG A 459 -24.47 3.46 13.15
C ARG A 459 -24.99 3.72 14.55
N ARG A 460 -25.14 4.99 14.90
CA ARG A 460 -25.73 5.41 16.16
C ARG A 460 -27.24 5.22 16.11
N ASP A 461 -27.79 4.52 17.08
CA ASP A 461 -29.25 4.38 17.27
C ASP A 461 -29.83 5.67 17.89
N GLN A 462 -31.15 5.84 17.87
CA GLN A 462 -31.86 6.99 18.44
C GLN A 462 -31.56 7.20 19.94
N ARG A 463 -31.17 6.13 20.64
CA ARG A 463 -30.77 6.13 22.07
C ARG A 463 -29.29 6.47 22.29
N GLY A 464 -28.54 6.81 21.23
CA GLY A 464 -27.13 7.18 21.31
C GLY A 464 -26.13 6.02 21.33
N ASN A 465 -26.59 4.77 21.27
CA ASN A 465 -25.75 3.56 21.29
C ASN A 465 -25.25 3.18 19.88
N TRP A 466 -23.99 2.76 19.78
CA TRP A 466 -23.42 2.27 18.52
C TRP A 466 -23.88 0.84 18.23
N ARG A 467 -24.52 0.62 17.08
CA ARG A 467 -24.92 -0.71 16.60
C ARG A 467 -24.19 -1.05 15.31
N ILE A 468 -23.75 -2.30 15.19
CA ILE A 468 -23.12 -2.80 13.97
C ILE A 468 -24.21 -2.95 12.90
N THR A 469 -24.10 -2.20 11.81
CA THR A 469 -25.03 -2.27 10.67
C THR A 469 -24.55 -3.26 9.63
N HIS A 470 -23.24 -3.30 9.39
CA HIS A 470 -22.64 -4.14 8.35
C HIS A 470 -21.26 -4.63 8.78
N ARG A 471 -20.91 -5.84 8.33
CA ARG A 471 -19.59 -6.44 8.53
C ARG A 471 -19.10 -6.96 7.18
N ASP A 472 -17.88 -6.58 6.84
CA ASP A 472 -17.19 -7.03 5.63
C ASP A 472 -15.86 -7.68 6.03
N GLU A 473 -15.54 -8.83 5.46
CA GLU A 473 -14.36 -9.62 5.80
C GLU A 473 -13.76 -10.20 4.52
N SER A 474 -12.44 -10.37 4.48
CA SER A 474 -11.74 -10.88 3.30
C SER A 474 -12.16 -12.30 2.88
N GLY A 475 -12.71 -13.09 3.81
CA GLY A 475 -13.00 -14.51 3.61
C GLY A 475 -11.75 -15.39 3.82
N PRO A 476 -11.85 -16.71 3.54
CA PRO A 476 -10.78 -17.69 3.77
C PRO A 476 -9.72 -17.64 2.66
N VAL A 477 -9.12 -16.46 2.43
CA VAL A 477 -8.08 -16.28 1.40
C VAL A 477 -6.75 -16.82 1.94
N PRO A 478 -6.16 -17.86 1.32
CA PRO A 478 -4.88 -18.39 1.77
C PRO A 478 -3.74 -17.39 1.58
N PHE A 479 -2.80 -17.36 2.51
CA PHE A 479 -1.59 -16.54 2.44
C PHE A 479 -0.36 -17.37 2.81
N LEU A 480 0.83 -16.84 2.52
CA LEU A 480 2.09 -17.51 2.85
C LEU A 480 2.68 -16.92 4.14
N LEU A 481 3.30 -17.75 4.96
CA LEU A 481 4.11 -17.32 6.08
C LEU A 481 5.57 -17.69 5.80
N ARG A 482 6.49 -16.73 5.92
CA ARG A 482 7.92 -16.92 5.69
C ARG A 482 8.71 -16.69 6.97
N ASP A 483 9.52 -17.66 7.36
CA ASP A 483 10.51 -17.52 8.43
C ASP A 483 11.92 -17.48 7.83
N ALA A 484 12.95 -17.53 8.67
CA ALA A 484 14.34 -17.56 8.21
C ALA A 484 14.72 -18.86 7.46
N THR A 485 13.88 -19.89 7.50
CA THR A 485 14.18 -21.24 7.03
C THR A 485 13.37 -21.70 5.82
N GLY A 486 12.20 -21.11 5.58
CA GLY A 486 11.32 -21.51 4.49
C GLY A 486 10.03 -20.69 4.42
N THR A 487 9.09 -21.17 3.62
CA THR A 487 7.75 -20.56 3.47
C THR A 487 6.69 -21.66 3.54
N VAL A 488 5.56 -21.40 4.20
CA VAL A 488 4.43 -22.33 4.35
C VAL A 488 3.11 -21.63 4.03
N SER A 489 2.13 -22.36 3.53
CA SER A 489 0.80 -21.80 3.24
C SER A 489 -0.13 -21.91 4.45
N VAL A 490 -0.90 -20.86 4.72
CA VAL A 490 -1.84 -20.77 5.84
C VAL A 490 -3.23 -20.49 5.28
N ASN A 491 -4.20 -21.35 5.60
CA ASN A 491 -5.61 -21.09 5.35
C ASN A 491 -6.25 -20.49 6.61
N PRO A 492 -6.67 -19.20 6.61
CA PRO A 492 -7.23 -18.55 7.79
C PRO A 492 -8.65 -19.02 8.18
N GLU A 493 -9.25 -19.93 7.42
CA GLU A 493 -10.61 -20.40 7.67
C GLU A 493 -10.80 -20.95 9.09
N GLY A 494 -11.74 -20.36 9.83
CA GLY A 494 -12.06 -20.76 11.20
C GLY A 494 -10.97 -20.44 12.24
N ALA A 495 -9.98 -19.62 11.90
CA ALA A 495 -8.99 -19.12 12.83
C ALA A 495 -9.60 -18.10 13.81
N GLN A 496 -9.14 -18.14 15.06
CA GLN A 496 -9.33 -17.03 15.99
C GLN A 496 -8.29 -15.95 15.68
N ILE A 497 -8.77 -14.86 15.08
CA ILE A 497 -7.91 -13.78 14.58
C ILE A 497 -7.79 -12.67 15.62
N ARG A 498 -6.55 -12.38 16.03
CA ARG A 498 -6.21 -11.29 16.94
C ARG A 498 -5.30 -10.27 16.25
N VAL A 499 -5.86 -9.09 16.02
CA VAL A 499 -5.17 -8.01 15.32
C VAL A 499 -4.73 -6.93 16.31
N GLU A 500 -3.50 -6.46 16.15
CA GLU A 500 -2.97 -5.31 16.89
C GLU A 500 -3.25 -4.00 16.11
N THR A 501 -3.06 -4.04 14.79
CA THR A 501 -3.32 -2.89 13.90
C THR A 501 -4.82 -2.69 13.69
N ARG A 502 -5.46 -1.90 14.56
CA ARG A 502 -6.84 -1.41 14.37
C ARG A 502 -6.84 0.03 13.88
N ARG A 503 -7.55 0.27 12.78
CA ARG A 503 -7.84 1.62 12.29
C ARG A 503 -9.31 1.93 12.49
N SER A 504 -9.62 3.17 12.83
CA SER A 504 -11.01 3.63 12.92
C SER A 504 -11.14 4.97 12.24
N GLY A 505 -12.25 5.19 11.55
CA GLY A 505 -12.56 6.47 10.93
C GLY A 505 -14.05 6.77 11.02
N LYS A 506 -14.39 8.05 10.82
CA LYS A 506 -15.76 8.49 10.57
C LYS A 506 -16.00 8.48 9.06
N HIS A 507 -17.26 8.45 8.64
CA HIS A 507 -17.61 8.34 7.23
C HIS A 507 -17.32 9.65 6.47
N GLU A 508 -16.11 9.78 5.91
CA GLU A 508 -15.72 10.93 5.07
C GLU A 508 -15.60 10.54 3.58
N MET A 509 -15.80 9.26 3.22
CA MET A 509 -15.33 8.70 1.94
C MET A 509 -16.43 8.27 0.95
N LEU A 510 -17.63 8.85 0.99
CA LEU A 510 -18.60 8.74 -0.11
C LEU A 510 -19.08 10.08 -0.67
N SER A 511 -18.68 11.23 -0.10
CA SER A 511 -18.99 12.55 -0.67
C SER A 511 -18.12 12.92 -1.88
N ILE A 512 -16.99 12.22 -2.09
CA ILE A 512 -16.07 12.52 -3.21
C ILE A 512 -16.58 11.93 -4.54
N LEU A 513 -17.48 10.94 -4.51
CA LEU A 513 -18.00 10.28 -5.72
C LEU A 513 -19.38 10.79 -6.17
N PHE A 514 -20.11 11.50 -5.30
CA PHE A 514 -21.39 12.11 -5.65
C PHE A 514 -21.41 13.55 -5.14
N SER A 515 -21.27 14.50 -6.06
CA SER A 515 -21.50 15.92 -5.83
C SER A 515 -22.96 16.16 -5.40
N SER A 516 -23.20 16.14 -4.10
CA SER A 516 -24.40 16.66 -3.45
C SER A 516 -24.07 17.04 -2.01
N ALA A 517 -24.33 18.29 -1.67
CA ALA A 517 -24.16 18.89 -0.34
C ALA A 517 -25.20 18.32 0.65
N LEU A 518 -24.98 17.08 1.13
CA LEU A 518 -25.74 16.52 2.23
C LEU A 518 -24.87 16.42 3.48
N ALA A 519 -25.46 16.93 4.56
CA ALA A 519 -24.85 17.24 5.84
C ALA A 519 -24.08 16.08 6.48
N ASP A 520 -22.95 16.44 7.08
CA ASP A 520 -22.22 15.64 8.05
C ASP A 520 -23.10 15.38 9.29
N ASP A 521 -23.58 14.15 9.43
CA ASP A 521 -24.44 13.76 10.55
C ASP A 521 -23.64 13.16 11.73
N GLY A 522 -22.35 12.85 11.59
CA GLY A 522 -21.56 12.26 12.68
C GLY A 522 -22.08 10.93 13.27
N GLN A 523 -23.17 10.37 12.73
CA GLN A 523 -23.89 9.18 13.22
C GLN A 523 -23.30 7.85 12.74
N SER A 524 -22.20 7.86 11.97
CA SER A 524 -21.58 6.65 11.43
C SER A 524 -20.07 6.59 11.69
N LYS A 525 -19.61 5.42 12.13
CA LYS A 525 -18.20 5.10 12.41
C LYS A 525 -17.87 3.76 11.75
N TRP A 526 -16.63 3.58 11.31
CA TRP A 526 -16.12 2.28 10.90
C TRP A 526 -14.86 1.92 11.69
N GLU A 527 -14.65 0.63 11.88
CA GLU A 527 -13.42 0.05 12.43
C GLU A 527 -12.91 -1.03 11.49
N GLU A 528 -11.62 -0.99 11.18
CA GLU A 528 -10.93 -1.91 10.29
C GLU A 528 -9.80 -2.59 11.06
N ASP A 529 -9.88 -3.92 11.16
CA ASP A 529 -8.79 -4.78 11.62
C ASP A 529 -8.07 -5.31 10.37
N VAL A 530 -6.73 -5.15 10.27
CA VAL A 530 -5.94 -5.60 9.11
C VAL A 530 -4.68 -6.34 9.54
N PHE A 531 -4.30 -7.39 8.79
CA PHE A 531 -2.94 -7.92 8.79
C PHE A 531 -2.18 -7.40 7.55
N PRO A 532 -1.33 -6.37 7.69
CA PRO A 532 -0.56 -5.83 6.58
C PRO A 532 0.41 -6.88 6.02
N GLU A 533 0.71 -6.78 4.73
CA GLU A 533 1.81 -7.56 4.14
C GLU A 533 3.14 -7.27 4.86
N GLY A 534 3.94 -8.32 5.08
CA GLY A 534 5.22 -8.25 5.77
C GLY A 534 5.14 -8.17 7.29
N SER A 535 3.93 -8.16 7.87
CA SER A 535 3.76 -8.18 9.34
C SER A 535 4.21 -9.51 9.94
N ASP A 536 4.81 -9.45 11.12
CA ASP A 536 5.16 -10.64 11.90
C ASP A 536 3.88 -11.24 12.48
N LEU A 537 3.55 -12.44 12.02
CA LEU A 537 2.40 -13.20 12.50
C LEU A 537 2.85 -14.44 13.27
N TYR A 538 2.12 -14.66 14.35
CA TYR A 538 2.08 -15.88 15.12
C TYR A 538 0.94 -16.75 14.61
N VAL A 539 1.23 -17.99 14.23
CA VAL A 539 0.24 -18.97 13.77
C VAL A 539 0.36 -20.23 14.61
N PHE A 540 -0.71 -20.57 15.32
CA PHE A 540 -0.86 -21.82 16.06
C PHE A 540 -2.00 -22.60 15.42
N GLY A 541 -1.70 -23.75 14.81
CA GLY A 541 -2.69 -24.49 14.02
C GLY A 541 -2.27 -25.90 13.67
N PHE A 542 -3.05 -26.56 12.82
CA PHE A 542 -2.77 -27.93 12.41
C PHE A 542 -2.13 -27.91 11.02
N ALA A 543 -0.89 -28.37 10.93
CA ALA A 543 -0.18 -28.52 9.68
C ALA A 543 -0.52 -29.87 9.05
N ASP A 544 -1.02 -29.80 7.82
CA ASP A 544 -1.45 -30.93 7.04
C ASP A 544 -0.74 -30.90 5.68
N SER A 545 -0.38 -32.08 5.16
CA SER A 545 0.14 -32.17 3.80
C SER A 545 -1.05 -32.03 2.85
N ARG A 546 -1.15 -30.91 2.16
CA ARG A 546 -2.08 -30.80 1.05
C ARG A 546 -1.57 -31.73 -0.04
N GLN A 547 -2.14 -32.93 -0.13
CA GLN A 547 -2.27 -33.59 -1.42
C GLN A 547 -3.14 -32.67 -2.27
N GLN A 548 -2.52 -31.69 -2.95
CA GLN A 548 -3.07 -31.28 -4.22
C GLN A 548 -2.88 -32.50 -5.12
N ALA A 549 -3.89 -33.39 -5.13
CA ALA A 549 -4.20 -34.06 -6.38
C ALA A 549 -4.57 -32.92 -7.34
N GLY A 550 -3.56 -32.35 -7.99
CA GLY A 550 -3.81 -31.69 -9.26
C GLY A 550 -4.54 -32.68 -10.17
N PRO A 551 -5.24 -32.20 -11.22
CA PRO A 551 -5.94 -33.11 -12.10
C PRO A 551 -4.99 -34.23 -12.50
N SER A 552 -5.45 -35.47 -12.27
CA SER A 552 -4.65 -36.65 -12.60
C SER A 552 -4.20 -36.54 -14.07
N LEU A 553 -3.11 -37.22 -14.44
CA LEU A 553 -2.66 -37.21 -15.84
C LEU A 553 -3.84 -37.44 -16.81
N ARG A 554 -4.73 -38.37 -16.44
CA ARG A 554 -5.99 -38.66 -17.14
C ARG A 554 -6.93 -37.45 -17.25
N GLU A 555 -7.19 -36.74 -16.17
CA GLU A 555 -8.05 -35.54 -16.19
C GLU A 555 -7.46 -34.42 -17.05
N ARG A 556 -6.14 -34.24 -17.04
CA ARG A 556 -5.45 -33.27 -17.91
C ARG A 556 -5.55 -33.66 -19.39
N THR A 557 -5.32 -34.94 -19.70
CA THR A 557 -5.53 -35.49 -21.04
C THR A 557 -6.96 -35.26 -21.50
N ILE A 558 -7.96 -35.52 -20.65
CA ILE A 558 -9.38 -35.29 -20.99
C ILE A 558 -9.65 -33.81 -21.25
N ALA A 559 -9.09 -32.90 -20.45
CA ALA A 559 -9.25 -31.46 -20.66
C ALA A 559 -8.63 -30.98 -21.98
N LYS A 560 -7.42 -31.47 -22.32
CA LYS A 560 -6.76 -31.16 -23.59
C LYS A 560 -7.53 -31.73 -24.79
N LEU A 561 -8.00 -32.97 -24.70
CA LEU A 561 -8.87 -33.57 -25.72
C LEU A 561 -10.17 -32.80 -25.91
N LYS A 562 -10.73 -32.25 -24.83
CA LYS A 562 -11.93 -31.43 -24.90
C LYS A 562 -11.67 -30.09 -25.59
N ALA A 563 -10.56 -29.41 -25.23
CA ALA A 563 -10.16 -28.17 -25.89
C ALA A 563 -9.89 -28.39 -27.39
N LEU A 564 -9.18 -29.47 -27.73
CA LEU A 564 -8.91 -29.86 -29.11
C LEU A 564 -10.21 -30.12 -29.91
N LYS A 565 -11.25 -30.66 -29.27
CA LYS A 565 -12.57 -30.85 -29.88
C LYS A 565 -13.36 -29.54 -30.06
N GLU A 566 -13.18 -28.58 -29.16
CA GLU A 566 -13.81 -27.26 -29.25
C GLU A 566 -13.20 -26.45 -30.41
N ASP A 567 -11.87 -26.52 -30.61
CA ASP A 567 -11.17 -25.90 -31.73
C ASP A 567 -11.11 -26.81 -32.97
N ARG A 568 -12.27 -27.02 -33.59
CA ARG A 568 -12.42 -27.88 -34.78
C ARG A 568 -11.44 -27.54 -35.91
N ARG A 569 -11.13 -26.25 -36.12
CA ARG A 569 -10.16 -25.81 -37.14
C ARG A 569 -8.73 -26.25 -36.84
N GLU A 570 -8.36 -26.26 -35.57
CA GLU A 570 -7.02 -26.69 -35.14
C GLU A 570 -6.89 -28.21 -35.21
N LEU A 571 -7.95 -28.94 -34.85
CA LEU A 571 -8.04 -30.39 -35.00
C LEU A 571 -7.80 -30.81 -36.46
N HIS A 572 -8.57 -30.26 -37.41
CA HIS A 572 -8.37 -30.59 -38.84
C HIS A 572 -6.99 -30.16 -39.33
N LYS A 573 -6.53 -28.95 -39.01
CA LYS A 573 -5.21 -28.49 -39.47
C LYS A 573 -4.05 -29.38 -39.00
N ARG A 574 -4.14 -29.97 -37.81
CA ARG A 574 -3.05 -30.75 -37.20
C ARG A 574 -3.12 -32.24 -37.45
N PHE A 575 -4.32 -32.80 -37.65
CA PHE A 575 -4.53 -34.25 -37.63
C PHE A 575 -5.28 -34.80 -38.86
N ASP A 576 -5.87 -33.97 -39.73
CA ASP A 576 -6.47 -34.38 -41.02
C ASP A 576 -5.34 -34.55 -42.07
N ARG A 577 -4.89 -35.79 -42.28
CA ARG A 577 -3.72 -36.14 -43.07
C ARG A 577 -4.06 -36.35 -44.55
N ASP A 578 -5.26 -36.85 -44.83
CA ASP A 578 -5.72 -37.12 -46.19
C ASP A 578 -6.49 -35.95 -46.83
N GLY A 579 -6.84 -34.93 -46.04
CA GLY A 579 -7.45 -33.69 -46.49
C GLY A 579 -8.93 -33.84 -46.87
N ASP A 580 -9.59 -34.91 -46.39
CA ASP A 580 -10.96 -35.23 -46.73
C ASP A 580 -12.01 -34.43 -45.93
N GLY A 581 -11.56 -33.66 -44.93
CA GLY A 581 -12.39 -32.81 -44.09
C GLY A 581 -13.13 -33.57 -42.98
N GLN A 582 -12.87 -34.85 -42.81
CA GLN A 582 -13.28 -35.69 -41.70
C GLN A 582 -12.05 -36.06 -40.85
N ILE A 583 -12.25 -36.67 -39.68
CA ILE A 583 -11.13 -37.18 -38.86
C ILE A 583 -11.44 -38.65 -38.64
N ASP A 584 -10.61 -39.53 -39.20
CA ASP A 584 -10.78 -40.97 -39.08
C ASP A 584 -10.30 -41.52 -37.72
N ASP A 585 -10.49 -42.82 -37.50
CA ASP A 585 -10.13 -43.46 -36.23
C ASP A 585 -8.62 -43.49 -35.98
N GLU A 586 -7.78 -43.52 -37.03
CA GLU A 586 -6.32 -43.50 -36.90
C GLU A 586 -5.82 -42.10 -36.52
N GLU A 587 -6.36 -41.07 -37.16
CA GLU A 587 -6.09 -39.67 -36.87
C GLU A 587 -6.54 -39.27 -35.46
N TRP A 588 -7.66 -39.83 -34.98
CA TRP A 588 -8.10 -39.68 -33.59
C TRP A 588 -7.15 -40.33 -32.58
N GLN A 589 -6.55 -41.47 -32.91
CA GLN A 589 -5.55 -42.12 -32.05
C GLN A 589 -4.27 -41.29 -31.97
N GLU A 590 -3.84 -40.70 -33.07
CA GLU A 590 -2.68 -39.81 -33.13
C GLU A 590 -2.91 -38.51 -32.35
N ALA A 591 -4.10 -37.91 -32.47
CA ALA A 591 -4.52 -36.77 -31.67
C ALA A 591 -4.50 -37.10 -30.16
N ARG A 592 -5.00 -38.26 -29.77
CA ARG A 592 -5.01 -38.69 -28.38
C ARG A 592 -3.62 -38.90 -27.81
N ARG A 593 -2.74 -39.56 -28.56
CA ARG A 593 -1.35 -39.80 -28.14
C ARG A 593 -0.59 -38.49 -27.94
N THR A 594 -0.74 -37.55 -28.88
CA THR A 594 -0.11 -36.23 -28.80
C THR A 594 -0.59 -35.46 -27.57
N MET A 595 -1.90 -35.46 -27.29
CA MET A 595 -2.45 -34.81 -26.10
C MET A 595 -2.03 -35.49 -24.79
N GLU A 596 -1.84 -36.81 -24.79
CA GLU A 596 -1.29 -37.56 -23.65
C GLU A 596 0.18 -37.18 -23.40
N GLU A 597 0.99 -37.09 -24.44
CA GLU A 597 2.41 -36.72 -24.37
C GLU A 597 2.59 -35.27 -23.91
N GLU A 598 1.83 -34.31 -24.47
CA GLU A 598 1.85 -32.93 -24.02
C GLU A 598 1.33 -32.77 -22.58
N ALA A 599 0.31 -33.54 -22.19
CA ALA A 599 -0.18 -33.54 -20.80
C ALA A 599 0.87 -34.10 -19.83
N ALA A 600 1.66 -35.08 -20.26
CA ALA A 600 2.76 -35.64 -19.49
C ALA A 600 3.94 -34.68 -19.37
N GLN A 601 4.29 -33.96 -20.45
CA GLN A 601 5.33 -32.92 -20.42
C GLN A 601 4.97 -31.76 -19.49
N ASP A 602 3.72 -31.27 -19.54
CA ASP A 602 3.23 -30.26 -18.60
C ASP A 602 3.23 -30.76 -17.16
N HIS A 603 2.91 -32.05 -16.95
CA HIS A 603 2.95 -32.67 -15.63
C HIS A 603 4.38 -32.79 -15.07
N LEU A 604 5.39 -32.92 -15.94
CA LEU A 604 6.80 -32.97 -15.57
C LEU A 604 7.42 -31.57 -15.40
N GLY A 605 7.05 -30.60 -16.23
CA GLY A 605 7.58 -29.22 -16.22
C GLY A 605 7.21 -28.38 -14.99
N GLU A 606 6.10 -28.68 -14.32
CA GLU A 606 5.70 -28.01 -13.06
C GLU A 606 6.53 -28.46 -11.83
N ARG A 607 7.40 -29.47 -11.96
CA ARG A 607 8.28 -29.93 -10.87
C ARG A 607 9.57 -29.11 -10.78
N ASP A 608 9.47 -27.86 -10.31
CA ASP A 608 10.62 -27.17 -9.71
C ASP A 608 10.82 -27.68 -8.27
N PRO A 609 11.89 -28.45 -7.98
CA PRO A 609 12.05 -29.15 -6.70
C PRO A 609 12.20 -28.21 -5.50
N SER A 610 12.63 -26.97 -5.71
CA SER A 610 12.91 -25.99 -4.64
C SER A 610 11.64 -25.29 -4.10
N LEU A 611 10.64 -25.07 -4.94
CA LEU A 611 9.35 -24.46 -4.60
C LEU A 611 8.26 -25.51 -4.26
N ALA A 612 8.44 -26.76 -4.72
CA ALA A 612 7.47 -27.84 -4.55
C ALA A 612 7.34 -28.37 -3.12
N GLN A 613 8.34 -28.22 -2.24
CA GLN A 613 8.28 -28.73 -0.87
C GLN A 613 7.59 -27.77 0.10
N ALA A 614 7.82 -26.46 -0.07
CA ALA A 614 7.17 -25.37 0.67
C ALA A 614 5.66 -25.25 0.39
N ARG A 615 5.20 -25.66 -0.81
CA ARG A 615 3.78 -25.68 -1.19
C ARG A 615 3.00 -26.91 -0.70
N ARG A 616 3.67 -27.97 -0.23
CA ARG A 616 3.00 -29.23 0.20
C ARG A 616 2.31 -29.11 1.54
N MET A 617 2.74 -28.20 2.42
CA MET A 617 2.21 -28.11 3.77
C MET A 617 1.30 -26.89 3.91
N VAL A 618 0.09 -27.13 4.38
CA VAL A 618 -0.89 -26.08 4.66
C VAL A 618 -1.29 -26.15 6.12
N ILE A 619 -1.22 -25.01 6.79
CA ILE A 619 -1.75 -24.86 8.14
C ILE A 619 -3.21 -24.47 8.03
N ARG A 620 -4.07 -25.31 8.61
CA ARG A 620 -5.52 -25.13 8.59
C ARG A 620 -6.11 -25.43 9.97
N ARG A 621 -7.41 -25.16 10.09
CA ARG A 621 -8.17 -25.62 11.24
C ARG A 621 -8.19 -27.16 11.28
N PRO A 622 -7.89 -27.79 12.42
CA PRO A 622 -8.01 -29.23 12.59
C PRO A 622 -9.48 -29.70 12.53
N ASP A 623 -9.70 -30.91 12.02
CA ASP A 623 -11.04 -31.51 11.90
C ASP A 623 -11.68 -31.79 13.28
N ARG A 624 -10.84 -31.95 14.32
CA ARG A 624 -11.29 -32.10 15.73
C ARG A 624 -11.59 -30.74 16.36
N ARG A 625 -12.84 -30.54 16.80
CA ARG A 625 -13.36 -29.29 17.43
C ARG A 625 -12.62 -28.80 18.68
N SER A 626 -11.80 -29.62 19.33
CA SER A 626 -11.16 -29.33 20.62
C SER A 626 -9.78 -28.66 20.52
N HIS A 627 -9.21 -28.51 19.31
CA HIS A 627 -7.93 -27.86 19.12
C HIS A 627 -8.10 -26.39 18.72
N PRO A 628 -7.39 -25.45 19.37
CA PRO A 628 -7.45 -24.05 19.00
C PRO A 628 -6.68 -23.81 17.69
N PHE A 629 -7.19 -22.92 16.86
CA PHE A 629 -6.50 -22.40 15.67
C PHE A 629 -6.46 -20.88 15.83
N VAL A 630 -5.27 -20.31 15.97
CA VAL A 630 -5.09 -18.89 16.32
C VAL A 630 -4.09 -18.26 15.35
N ILE A 631 -4.46 -17.10 14.82
CA ILE A 631 -3.57 -16.24 14.04
C ILE A 631 -3.53 -14.88 14.73
N ALA A 632 -2.34 -14.43 15.13
CA ALA A 632 -2.18 -13.22 15.91
C ALA A 632 -1.00 -12.37 15.42
N GLN A 633 -1.18 -11.05 15.43
CA GLN A 633 -0.10 -10.07 15.26
C GLN A 633 0.49 -9.78 16.64
N THR A 634 1.27 -10.72 17.18
CA THR A 634 1.97 -10.53 18.47
C THR A 634 3.21 -11.42 18.53
N GLN A 635 4.18 -11.03 19.35
CA GLN A 635 5.43 -11.77 19.52
C GLN A 635 5.33 -12.95 20.50
N SER A 636 4.27 -13.01 21.33
CA SER A 636 4.25 -13.85 22.54
C SER A 636 2.91 -14.56 22.80
N GLU A 637 2.98 -15.84 23.17
CA GLU A 637 1.83 -16.65 23.64
C GLU A 637 1.25 -16.18 24.99
N THR A 638 1.98 -15.36 25.75
CA THR A 638 1.71 -15.08 27.18
C THR A 638 0.32 -14.50 27.45
N HIS A 639 -0.21 -13.68 26.54
CA HIS A 639 -1.55 -13.12 26.72
C HIS A 639 -2.67 -14.15 26.46
N LEU A 640 -2.40 -15.19 25.67
CA LEU A 640 -3.36 -16.25 25.39
C LEU A 640 -3.48 -17.20 26.59
N THR A 641 -2.36 -17.68 27.12
CA THR A 641 -2.29 -18.62 28.25
C THR A 641 -2.83 -18.00 29.54
N ARG A 642 -2.51 -16.73 29.83
CA ARG A 642 -3.03 -16.00 31.00
C ARG A 642 -4.55 -15.89 30.98
N SER A 643 -5.14 -15.64 29.81
CA SER A 643 -6.60 -15.54 29.70
C SER A 643 -7.32 -16.86 29.98
N TYR A 644 -6.74 -17.99 29.58
CA TYR A 644 -7.28 -19.31 29.89
C TYR A 644 -7.13 -19.64 31.37
N LEU A 645 -6.00 -19.28 31.99
CA LEU A 645 -5.76 -19.44 33.42
C LEU A 645 -6.77 -18.66 34.28
N ILE A 646 -7.03 -17.40 33.95
CA ILE A 646 -8.00 -16.57 34.68
C ILE A 646 -9.41 -17.16 34.54
N LYS A 647 -9.80 -17.59 33.33
CA LYS A 647 -11.12 -18.21 33.10
C LYS A 647 -11.29 -19.54 33.83
N SER A 648 -10.25 -20.39 33.88
CA SER A 648 -10.29 -21.63 34.65
C SER A 648 -10.34 -21.36 36.15
N ALA A 649 -9.58 -20.38 36.65
CA ALA A 649 -9.60 -19.99 38.05
C ALA A 649 -10.98 -19.48 38.47
N LEU A 650 -11.60 -18.60 37.67
CA LEU A 650 -12.97 -18.11 37.91
C LEU A 650 -14.00 -19.25 37.91
N ALA A 651 -13.88 -20.21 36.98
CA ALA A 651 -14.76 -21.37 36.94
C ALA A 651 -14.60 -22.28 38.17
N LEU A 652 -13.37 -22.47 38.66
CA LEU A 652 -13.09 -23.23 39.88
C LEU A 652 -13.61 -22.50 41.14
N VAL A 653 -13.44 -21.18 41.23
CA VAL A 653 -13.99 -20.38 42.33
C VAL A 653 -15.52 -20.44 42.32
N ALA A 654 -16.15 -20.37 41.14
CA ALA A 654 -17.60 -20.55 41.02
C ALA A 654 -18.05 -21.96 41.46
N ALA A 655 -17.31 -23.01 41.09
CA ALA A 655 -17.59 -24.37 41.54
C ALA A 655 -17.46 -24.53 43.07
N LEU A 656 -16.43 -23.93 43.67
CA LEU A 656 -16.23 -23.90 45.12
C LEU A 656 -17.35 -23.13 45.84
N ALA A 657 -17.80 -22.01 45.28
CA ALA A 657 -18.94 -21.26 45.82
C ALA A 657 -20.24 -22.07 45.75
N CYS A 658 -20.50 -22.77 44.64
CA CYS A 658 -21.63 -23.69 44.52
C CYS A 658 -21.54 -24.85 45.52
N ALA A 659 -20.35 -25.43 45.72
CA ALA A 659 -20.13 -26.49 46.70
C ALA A 659 -20.35 -26.00 48.14
N GLY A 660 -19.79 -24.85 48.51
CA GLY A 660 -19.97 -24.25 49.83
C GLY A 660 -21.44 -23.92 50.12
N TRP A 661 -22.17 -23.40 49.11
CA TRP A 661 -23.59 -23.12 49.24
C TRP A 661 -24.43 -24.40 49.38
N ALA A 662 -24.10 -25.46 48.63
CA ALA A 662 -24.74 -26.76 48.76
C ALA A 662 -24.53 -27.35 50.17
N ILE A 663 -23.30 -27.32 50.69
CA ILE A 663 -22.96 -27.82 52.04
C ILE A 663 -23.67 -26.99 53.11
N TYR A 664 -23.64 -25.66 53.03
CA TYR A 664 -24.32 -24.77 53.98
C TYR A 664 -25.83 -25.04 54.08
N ARG A 665 -26.46 -25.42 52.96
CA ARG A 665 -27.89 -25.78 52.93
C ARG A 665 -28.16 -27.20 53.41
N PHE A 666 -27.20 -28.10 53.30
CA PHE A 666 -27.33 -29.50 53.70
C PHE A 666 -27.03 -29.73 55.19
N LEU A 667 -26.09 -28.97 55.77
CA LEU A 667 -25.63 -29.11 57.16
C LEU A 667 -26.74 -28.99 58.24
N PRO A 668 -27.68 -28.01 58.15
CA PRO A 668 -28.73 -27.84 59.16
C PRO A 668 -29.71 -29.01 59.22
N ARG A 669 -29.77 -29.84 58.17
CA ARG A 669 -30.68 -30.99 58.05
C ARG A 669 -30.06 -32.32 58.46
N LEU A 670 -28.73 -32.40 58.54
CA LEU A 670 -28.03 -33.56 59.13
C LEU A 670 -28.01 -33.49 60.65
N LEU A 671 -28.16 -32.29 61.21
CA LEU A 671 -28.13 -31.99 62.64
C LEU A 671 -29.54 -31.90 63.27
N SER A 672 -30.58 -31.96 62.46
CA SER A 672 -32.00 -32.06 62.86
C SER A 672 -32.50 -33.48 62.64
#